data_AF-A0A945B562-F1
#
_entry.id   AF-A0A945B562-F1
#
_cell.length_a   1.000
_cell.length_b   1.000
_cell.length_c   1.000
_cell.angle_alpha   90.00
_cell.angle_beta   90.00
_cell.angle_gamma   90.00
#
_symmetry.space_group_name_H-M   'P 1'
#
loop_
_entity.id
_entity.type
_entity.pdbx_description
1 polymer ?
#
loop_
_entity_poly.entity_id
_entity_poly.type
_entity_poly.pdbx_seq_one_letter_code
_entity_poly.pdbx_strand_id
1 'polypeptide(L)'
;MSAHNALTQYSLAMLYFSTAHRPVVDPFCYRQDIHIDRNRCIVSDKVVSSRHEYRIAPLCETAAAQLKFYIMHLKQLKLRLESLKNDNAKALSYSIGRMIDNKENHDIPMFFLLDELGAPVRSIIPGEQQSFWNQLADIPLNYGRSFLATELFKKGIAPDMVEALLNHTDGVRHFFGPRSIRSPMGFVTELQAPIDELILSIGFEPIGPIRHVNGYRKRGRKQGERKQLDNVRLMKNENLGSVHRHLEREKRQVEITKLVYEQIKLAELEGVKRITEEAVSELENQILLQAKERRLSESAVTWQLYAVLMKWRKSGVSIQGIGHRIRMQVEGSPIKQNNFKMLREYDDLAAAFITHLDKKSKESRNKPLRPLLSELILSAALFGGLANQENIMGLPGRLKSEIYVEGGILSLEFDDSRWFPDNLSKAFIIGHIQSIKKHPEMVEPDRNEIKKGVQGLLKEIGFGVRQKKDVISYLEGMARVYLNYYSPGFIRSAALGERASKSLPASAWVRLIRDERLDCLAQEDTVSSHESNELESDWLPNLQKTVTEGSLGVKTFCKKIKNLINIEIKGLNSKDARRSKGAKKLLAKSILNFQETNNSLSLLESLLCAWIWKLCGHGPVKKEIKLETIMDYFFEIGEPLLSIADHNDFLDLNDFEYEEIYLRVLDYGSLQKGRSPIGRLFDFHTYLIDHYLVESPDWSVLFAEAGLKASKPEIDANLITHQEYLKCLEICVNDESLFEQKRYQYGCILLLGYWFQLRFGEAVRLQFRDIQFTDDLEQVWVQVTNNIFHRLKSSSGVRQVPLLGSLTGLEKQVLHRVLTNAKMNFEADNLAALLTSDGTRDLIDRGKASRYINELLKFVTGDPAVRFHHFRHAGFTRLIVLSFTNAEKDWKYLLSSMENSVDAEKRAVISGNFDIEQNPLVAAADIAGHSSEAVTLSSYFHLHDVMKKIFLNKWLPELNRDILSYAMNEKYGTLQQRIKRFQNKGIDEIETGIRTNKIYQKIREFLYTTIPINEIQSFTAPEEGEIQLSLLRVHRILEMICIKKRPLSSVSDGVGIDLEHLKAILCIAFDVERESGFNRYRVETVENSQLIINSITDSKELKQNRLHNLRLINLLSRLDRKFIEHDVSFELKLIRRGLQAWIRAHKRGELIFVTMNEIENFITAFETLGFEGSHYVLDVPLNSSLNSEIQQLKNSRGITVFEKGNVSFSHEKSSTLRENRAELSIELHSEIKTNNTLNAMMFCLAILLRVKNNLEL
;
A
#
# COMPACT_ATOMS: atom_id res chain seq x y z
N MET A 1 -11.66 59.76 -11.21
CA MET A 1 -10.31 59.23 -11.41
C MET A 1 -9.54 59.17 -10.09
N SER A 2 -9.08 60.30 -9.54
CA SER A 2 -8.24 60.36 -8.31
C SER A 2 -8.74 59.45 -7.18
N ALA A 3 -10.03 59.57 -6.80
CA ALA A 3 -10.61 58.73 -5.75
C ALA A 3 -10.53 57.21 -6.05
N HIS A 4 -10.76 56.78 -7.30
CA HIS A 4 -10.61 55.37 -7.68
C HIS A 4 -9.17 54.93 -7.57
N ASN A 5 -8.22 55.71 -8.11
CA ASN A 5 -6.80 55.37 -8.07
C ASN A 5 -6.31 55.25 -6.62
N ALA A 6 -6.73 56.15 -5.72
CA ALA A 6 -6.42 56.08 -4.28
C ALA A 6 -7.01 54.81 -3.62
N LEU A 7 -8.29 54.50 -3.87
CA LEU A 7 -8.93 53.29 -3.33
C LEU A 7 -8.26 52.01 -3.87
N THR A 8 -7.86 51.98 -5.15
CA THR A 8 -7.10 50.89 -5.76
C THR A 8 -5.76 50.68 -5.03
N GLN A 9 -4.98 51.75 -4.82
CA GLN A 9 -3.70 51.67 -4.13
C GLN A 9 -3.84 51.23 -2.67
N TYR A 10 -4.83 51.77 -1.95
CA TYR A 10 -5.14 51.36 -0.58
C TYR A 10 -5.49 49.87 -0.48
N SER A 11 -6.38 49.40 -1.36
CA SER A 11 -6.79 48.00 -1.40
C SER A 11 -5.60 47.07 -1.70
N LEU A 12 -4.72 47.46 -2.63
CA LEU A 12 -3.52 46.69 -2.95
C LEU A 12 -2.51 46.67 -1.80
N ALA A 13 -2.31 47.79 -1.10
CA ALA A 13 -1.44 47.86 0.07
C ALA A 13 -1.93 46.88 1.15
N MET A 14 -3.21 46.92 1.49
CA MET A 14 -3.80 45.98 2.45
C MET A 14 -3.57 44.52 2.05
N LEU A 15 -3.73 44.19 0.76
CA LEU A 15 -3.49 42.83 0.25
C LEU A 15 -2.02 42.41 0.33
N TYR A 16 -1.07 43.31 0.11
CA TYR A 16 0.36 43.02 0.29
C TYR A 16 0.69 42.69 1.75
N PHE A 17 0.12 43.43 2.69
CA PHE A 17 0.27 43.19 4.13
C PHE A 17 -0.53 42.01 4.66
N SER A 18 -1.51 41.48 3.91
CA SER A 18 -2.31 40.33 4.33
C SER A 18 -1.96 39.00 3.65
N THR A 19 -1.23 39.00 2.53
CA THR A 19 -1.00 37.79 1.72
C THR A 19 0.48 37.51 1.39
N ALA A 20 1.38 38.40 1.85
CA ALA A 20 2.81 38.38 1.56
C ALA A 20 3.15 38.37 0.05
N HIS A 21 2.25 38.89 -0.78
CA HIS A 21 2.37 38.96 -2.24
C HIS A 21 3.51 39.90 -2.65
N ARG A 22 4.39 39.44 -3.54
CA ARG A 22 5.48 40.27 -4.07
C ARG A 22 4.94 41.34 -5.03
N PRO A 23 5.50 42.55 -5.07
CA PRO A 23 5.12 43.55 -6.03
C PRO A 23 5.54 43.08 -7.44
N VAL A 24 4.55 42.94 -8.30
CA VAL A 24 4.67 42.46 -9.68
C VAL A 24 3.73 43.28 -10.55
N VAL A 25 3.87 43.17 -11.87
CA VAL A 25 2.90 43.77 -12.80
C VAL A 25 1.55 43.07 -12.67
N ASP A 26 0.49 43.88 -12.52
CA ASP A 26 -0.89 43.46 -12.35
C ASP A 26 -1.07 42.40 -11.23
N PRO A 27 -0.80 42.77 -9.96
CA PRO A 27 -1.02 41.89 -8.80
C PRO A 27 -2.52 41.55 -8.70
N PHE A 28 -2.84 40.32 -8.28
CA PHE A 28 -4.24 39.86 -8.18
C PHE A 28 -5.06 40.06 -9.46
N CYS A 29 -4.43 39.89 -10.63
CA CYS A 29 -4.99 40.24 -11.93
C CYS A 29 -6.38 39.64 -12.21
N TYR A 30 -6.60 38.36 -11.87
CA TYR A 30 -7.79 37.62 -12.26
C TYR A 30 -8.75 37.43 -11.08
N ARG A 31 -10.01 37.87 -11.24
CA ARG A 31 -11.04 37.70 -10.19
C ARG A 31 -11.33 36.24 -9.86
N GLN A 32 -11.10 35.31 -10.79
CA GLN A 32 -11.30 33.88 -10.56
C GLN A 32 -10.30 33.29 -9.54
N ASP A 33 -9.13 33.91 -9.38
CA ASP A 33 -8.07 33.48 -8.47
C ASP A 33 -8.32 33.90 -7.01
N ILE A 34 -9.46 34.54 -6.73
CA ILE A 34 -9.82 35.08 -5.42
C ILE A 34 -11.19 34.55 -4.98
N HIS A 35 -11.24 33.80 -3.89
CA HIS A 35 -12.48 33.28 -3.29
C HIS A 35 -12.84 34.13 -2.08
N ILE A 36 -13.34 35.35 -2.33
CA ILE A 36 -13.61 36.36 -1.30
C ILE A 36 -14.59 35.85 -0.24
N ASP A 37 -15.63 35.11 -0.64
CA ASP A 37 -16.65 34.59 0.28
C ASP A 37 -16.16 33.38 1.09
N ARG A 38 -14.97 32.86 0.77
CA ARG A 38 -14.31 31.76 1.45
C ARG A 38 -12.91 32.14 1.95
N ASN A 39 -12.65 33.44 2.06
CA ASN A 39 -11.46 34.02 2.70
C ASN A 39 -10.11 33.43 2.23
N ARG A 40 -9.97 33.21 0.91
CA ARG A 40 -8.72 32.66 0.33
C ARG A 40 -8.46 33.11 -1.11
N CYS A 41 -7.21 33.09 -1.53
CA CYS A 41 -6.81 33.35 -2.91
C CYS A 41 -5.59 32.51 -3.31
N ILE A 42 -5.29 32.45 -4.60
CA ILE A 42 -4.01 31.96 -5.09
C ILE A 42 -3.17 33.11 -5.65
N VAL A 43 -1.87 32.97 -5.50
CA VAL A 43 -0.88 33.96 -5.92
C VAL A 43 0.15 33.30 -6.82
N SER A 44 0.42 33.95 -7.95
CA SER A 44 1.56 33.64 -8.81
C SER A 44 2.42 34.90 -8.89
N ASP A 45 3.39 35.03 -8.00
CA ASP A 45 4.22 36.23 -7.84
C ASP A 45 5.70 35.99 -8.18
N LYS A 46 6.23 34.78 -7.93
CA LYS A 46 7.54 34.29 -8.38
C LYS A 46 7.43 32.85 -8.86
N VAL A 47 7.92 32.56 -10.07
CA VAL A 47 7.95 31.20 -10.60
C VAL A 47 9.39 30.78 -10.89
N VAL A 48 9.95 29.96 -10.00
CA VAL A 48 11.28 29.34 -10.18
C VAL A 48 11.15 28.02 -10.95
N SER A 49 10.06 27.30 -10.72
CA SER A 49 9.71 26.04 -11.38
C SER A 49 8.26 26.10 -11.81
N SER A 50 7.95 25.63 -13.02
CA SER A 50 6.55 25.49 -13.48
C SER A 50 5.74 24.54 -12.59
N ARG A 51 6.40 23.69 -11.80
CA ARG A 51 5.75 22.81 -10.81
C ARG A 51 5.21 23.57 -9.58
N HIS A 52 5.68 24.79 -9.32
CA HIS A 52 5.35 25.64 -8.15
C HIS A 52 4.89 27.05 -8.57
N GLU A 53 4.11 27.15 -9.66
CA GLU A 53 3.70 28.45 -10.19
C GLU A 53 2.73 29.22 -9.28
N TYR A 54 1.94 28.50 -8.49
CA TYR A 54 0.92 29.06 -7.61
C TYR A 54 1.15 28.60 -6.17
N ARG A 55 0.98 29.55 -5.25
CA ARG A 55 0.74 29.27 -3.83
C ARG A 55 -0.65 29.72 -3.44
N ILE A 56 -1.20 29.12 -2.39
CA ILE A 56 -2.42 29.59 -1.75
C ILE A 56 -2.07 30.61 -0.68
N ALA A 57 -2.95 31.59 -0.46
CA ALA A 57 -2.83 32.55 0.62
C ALA A 57 -4.19 32.75 1.31
N PRO A 58 -4.19 32.89 2.65
CA PRO A 58 -5.38 33.31 3.37
C PRO A 58 -5.76 34.74 2.97
N LEU A 59 -7.07 35.03 2.95
CA LEU A 59 -7.58 36.39 3.01
C LEU A 59 -8.19 36.55 4.39
N CYS A 60 -7.51 37.28 5.27
CA CYS A 60 -8.08 37.66 6.56
C CYS A 60 -9.38 38.45 6.39
N GLU A 61 -10.19 38.52 7.44
CA GLU A 61 -11.55 39.08 7.38
C GLU A 61 -11.55 40.53 6.90
N THR A 62 -10.60 41.33 7.39
CA THR A 62 -10.42 42.73 7.03
C THR A 62 -10.08 42.88 5.54
N ALA A 63 -9.15 42.07 5.01
CA ALA A 63 -8.81 42.08 3.59
C ALA A 63 -9.97 41.60 2.70
N ALA A 64 -10.71 40.58 3.14
CA ALA A 64 -11.89 40.09 2.44
C ALA A 64 -13.01 41.15 2.41
N ALA A 65 -13.23 41.88 3.52
CA ALA A 65 -14.16 42.99 3.59
C ALA A 65 -13.77 44.12 2.63
N GLN A 66 -12.49 44.51 2.60
CA GLN A 66 -11.98 45.51 1.65
C GLN A 66 -12.20 45.09 0.20
N LEU A 67 -11.96 43.82 -0.13
CA LEU A 67 -12.23 43.30 -1.48
C LEU A 67 -13.72 43.34 -1.84
N LYS A 68 -14.63 43.05 -0.89
CA LYS A 68 -16.07 43.20 -1.09
C LYS A 68 -16.43 44.66 -1.39
N PHE A 69 -15.90 45.60 -0.62
CA PHE A 69 -16.11 47.04 -0.85
C PHE A 69 -15.52 47.53 -2.17
N TYR A 70 -14.33 47.06 -2.53
CA TYR A 70 -13.72 47.38 -3.82
C TYR A 70 -14.55 46.85 -5.00
N ILE A 71 -15.10 45.63 -4.92
CA ILE A 71 -16.03 45.12 -5.94
C ILE A 71 -17.32 45.93 -5.98
N MET A 72 -17.86 46.34 -4.83
CA MET A 72 -19.02 47.24 -4.79
C MET A 72 -18.73 48.57 -5.47
N HIS A 73 -17.54 49.15 -5.22
CA HIS A 73 -17.07 50.35 -5.91
C HIS A 73 -16.98 50.13 -7.43
N LEU A 74 -16.40 49.03 -7.90
CA LEU A 74 -16.32 48.72 -9.32
C LEU A 74 -17.71 48.56 -9.97
N LYS A 75 -18.68 47.97 -9.27
CA LYS A 75 -20.08 47.90 -9.73
C LYS A 75 -20.69 49.28 -9.90
N GLN A 76 -20.41 50.21 -8.98
CA GLN A 76 -20.90 51.59 -9.09
C GLN A 76 -20.17 52.39 -10.17
N LEU A 77 -18.85 52.21 -10.30
CA LEU A 77 -18.03 52.80 -11.35
C LEU A 77 -18.53 52.36 -12.73
N LYS A 78 -18.84 51.07 -12.91
CA LYS A 78 -19.43 50.52 -14.14
C LYS A 78 -20.70 51.27 -14.54
N LEU A 79 -21.64 51.47 -13.61
CA LEU A 79 -22.91 52.17 -13.87
C LEU A 79 -22.68 53.65 -14.23
N ARG A 80 -21.75 54.31 -13.53
CA ARG A 80 -21.38 55.69 -13.83
C ARG A 80 -20.78 55.82 -15.23
N LEU A 81 -19.83 54.95 -15.58
CA LEU A 81 -19.20 54.93 -16.90
C LEU A 81 -20.20 54.64 -18.02
N GLU A 82 -21.19 53.77 -17.78
CA GLU A 82 -22.27 53.48 -18.73
C GLU A 82 -23.14 54.72 -19.03
N SER A 83 -23.29 55.63 -18.06
CA SER A 83 -24.05 56.87 -18.24
C SER A 83 -23.32 57.94 -19.07
N LEU A 84 -22.01 57.79 -19.29
CA LEU A 84 -21.21 58.77 -20.02
C LEU A 84 -21.38 58.59 -21.55
N LYS A 85 -21.46 59.71 -22.27
CA LYS A 85 -21.47 59.74 -23.75
C LYS A 85 -20.04 59.63 -24.32
N ASN A 86 -19.28 58.63 -23.89
CA ASN A 86 -17.91 58.39 -24.34
C ASN A 86 -17.74 56.88 -24.59
N ASP A 87 -17.29 56.50 -25.79
CA ASP A 87 -17.22 55.09 -26.19
C ASP A 87 -16.11 54.33 -25.44
N ASN A 88 -15.00 54.98 -25.10
CA ASN A 88 -13.97 54.40 -24.21
C ASN A 88 -14.54 54.15 -22.80
N ALA A 89 -15.35 55.07 -22.27
CA ALA A 89 -16.01 54.89 -20.99
C ALA A 89 -17.03 53.73 -21.01
N LYS A 90 -17.81 53.63 -22.09
CA LYS A 90 -18.77 52.52 -22.27
C LYS A 90 -18.06 51.18 -22.45
N ALA A 91 -16.95 51.13 -23.18
CA ALA A 91 -16.12 49.94 -23.36
C ALA A 91 -15.52 49.51 -22.02
N LEU A 92 -14.96 50.45 -21.25
CA LEU A 92 -14.46 50.17 -19.90
C LEU A 92 -15.56 49.64 -18.96
N SER A 93 -16.75 50.25 -18.98
CA SER A 93 -17.92 49.74 -18.24
C SER A 93 -18.24 48.29 -18.59
N TYR A 94 -18.18 47.94 -19.88
CA TYR A 94 -18.40 46.59 -20.36
C TYR A 94 -17.30 45.62 -19.86
N SER A 95 -16.03 46.00 -19.97
CA SER A 95 -14.89 45.20 -19.52
C SER A 95 -14.87 44.99 -18.00
N ILE A 96 -15.19 46.02 -17.20
CA ILE A 96 -15.40 45.88 -15.75
C ILE A 96 -16.52 44.86 -15.47
N GLY A 97 -17.60 44.91 -16.24
CA GLY A 97 -18.68 43.93 -16.16
C GLY A 97 -18.18 42.51 -16.38
N ARG A 98 -17.46 42.25 -17.48
CA ARG A 98 -16.93 40.91 -17.80
C ARG A 98 -16.00 40.37 -16.70
N MET A 99 -15.14 41.23 -16.17
CA MET A 99 -14.18 40.90 -15.12
C MET A 99 -14.89 40.58 -13.79
N ILE A 100 -15.85 41.39 -13.35
CA ILE A 100 -16.65 41.12 -12.13
C ILE A 100 -17.45 39.83 -12.28
N ASP A 101 -18.01 39.58 -13.47
CA ASP A 101 -18.78 38.39 -13.81
C ASP A 101 -17.89 37.12 -13.94
N ASN A 102 -16.58 37.21 -13.65
CA ASN A 102 -15.62 36.09 -13.72
C ASN A 102 -15.51 35.44 -15.11
N LYS A 103 -15.57 36.23 -16.19
CA LYS A 103 -15.35 35.68 -17.55
C LYS A 103 -13.86 35.48 -17.83
N GLU A 104 -13.50 34.32 -18.37
CA GLU A 104 -12.11 33.91 -18.62
C GLU A 104 -11.34 34.86 -19.57
N ASN A 105 -12.04 35.51 -20.50
CA ASN A 105 -11.44 36.42 -21.47
C ASN A 105 -11.74 37.89 -21.13
N HIS A 106 -11.23 38.37 -19.99
CA HIS A 106 -11.23 39.80 -19.68
C HIS A 106 -9.91 40.48 -20.08
N ASP A 107 -10.03 41.74 -20.46
CA ASP A 107 -9.02 42.58 -21.13
C ASP A 107 -8.44 43.69 -20.24
N ILE A 108 -8.90 43.76 -18.98
CA ILE A 108 -8.38 44.65 -17.93
C ILE A 108 -8.07 43.85 -16.66
N PRO A 109 -7.05 44.20 -15.86
CA PRO A 109 -6.78 43.55 -14.58
C PRO A 109 -7.81 43.96 -13.51
N MET A 110 -7.95 43.16 -12.45
CA MET A 110 -8.85 43.46 -11.31
C MET A 110 -8.54 44.81 -10.63
N PHE A 111 -7.24 45.11 -10.51
CA PHE A 111 -6.76 46.40 -10.02
C PHE A 111 -6.13 47.15 -11.18
N PHE A 112 -6.63 48.35 -11.43
CA PHE A 112 -6.17 49.20 -12.51
C PHE A 112 -6.21 50.66 -12.09
N LEU A 113 -5.47 51.50 -12.81
CA LEU A 113 -5.54 52.95 -12.67
C LEU A 113 -6.28 53.55 -13.87
N LEU A 114 -7.02 54.61 -13.63
CA LEU A 114 -7.63 55.43 -14.67
C LEU A 114 -6.63 56.51 -15.13
N ASP A 115 -6.63 56.80 -16.43
CA ASP A 115 -5.76 57.78 -17.10
C ASP A 115 -6.59 58.75 -17.96
N GLU A 116 -6.06 59.95 -18.19
CA GLU A 116 -6.69 61.04 -18.95
C GLU A 116 -6.28 61.03 -20.44
N LEU A 117 -5.22 60.31 -20.84
CA LEU A 117 -4.64 60.38 -22.19
C LEU A 117 -4.57 59.01 -22.91
N GLY A 118 -5.28 58.88 -24.02
CA GLY A 118 -5.09 57.85 -25.06
C GLY A 118 -5.56 56.41 -24.73
N ALA A 119 -5.34 55.92 -23.51
CA ALA A 119 -5.88 54.66 -23.01
C ALA A 119 -6.66 54.92 -21.71
N PRO A 120 -7.92 54.49 -21.57
CA PRO A 120 -8.71 54.78 -20.37
C PRO A 120 -8.22 54.03 -19.12
N VAL A 121 -7.32 53.04 -19.28
CA VAL A 121 -6.84 52.15 -18.23
C VAL A 121 -5.32 51.96 -18.30
N ARG A 122 -4.66 52.00 -17.15
CA ARG A 122 -3.24 51.65 -16.96
C ARG A 122 -3.10 50.46 -16.02
N SER A 123 -2.17 49.57 -16.37
CA SER A 123 -1.71 48.46 -15.53
C SER A 123 -1.08 48.96 -14.24
N ILE A 124 -1.09 48.10 -13.22
CA ILE A 124 -0.37 48.36 -11.98
C ILE A 124 1.07 47.87 -12.16
N ILE A 125 2.04 48.77 -12.02
CA ILE A 125 3.46 48.47 -12.20
C ILE A 125 4.22 48.82 -10.91
N PRO A 126 5.15 47.97 -10.43
CA PRO A 126 5.85 48.19 -9.16
C PRO A 126 6.53 49.57 -9.02
N GLY A 127 7.15 50.10 -10.08
CA GLY A 127 7.81 51.40 -10.04
C GLY A 127 6.85 52.58 -9.80
N GLU A 128 5.66 52.54 -10.41
CA GLU A 128 4.63 53.56 -10.17
C GLU A 128 4.03 53.44 -8.75
N GLN A 129 3.84 52.21 -8.27
CA GLN A 129 3.38 51.98 -6.90
C GLN A 129 4.40 52.45 -5.86
N GLN A 130 5.69 52.17 -6.06
CA GLN A 130 6.74 52.67 -5.18
C GLN A 130 6.75 54.21 -5.16
N SER A 131 6.57 54.84 -6.33
CA SER A 131 6.46 56.30 -6.42
C SER A 131 5.27 56.84 -5.63
N PHE A 132 4.12 56.15 -5.65
CA PHE A 132 2.96 56.50 -4.82
C PHE A 132 3.23 56.30 -3.33
N TRP A 133 3.88 55.20 -2.93
CA TRP A 133 4.22 54.94 -1.53
C TRP A 133 5.20 55.98 -0.98
N ASN A 134 6.22 56.35 -1.75
CA ASN A 134 7.20 57.38 -1.38
C ASN A 134 6.59 58.76 -1.13
N GLN A 135 5.39 59.04 -1.70
CA GLN A 135 4.65 60.27 -1.40
C GLN A 135 4.01 60.25 -0.01
N LEU A 136 3.77 59.06 0.56
CA LEU A 136 3.20 58.85 1.88
C LEU A 136 4.29 58.65 2.94
N ALA A 137 5.27 57.77 2.66
CA ALA A 137 6.40 57.45 3.53
C ALA A 137 7.49 56.69 2.75
N ASP A 138 8.73 56.70 3.25
CA ASP A 138 9.86 55.94 2.67
C ASP A 138 9.78 54.45 3.04
N ILE A 139 8.74 53.77 2.53
CA ILE A 139 8.46 52.36 2.80
C ILE A 139 8.67 51.57 1.50
N PRO A 140 9.55 50.54 1.50
CA PRO A 140 9.69 49.65 0.36
C PRO A 140 8.39 48.90 0.05
N LEU A 141 8.05 48.75 -1.22
CA LEU A 141 6.81 48.07 -1.64
C LEU A 141 6.74 46.59 -1.22
N ASN A 142 7.89 45.97 -0.92
CA ASN A 142 8.00 44.61 -0.38
C ASN A 142 7.85 44.54 1.15
N TYR A 143 7.67 45.66 1.86
CA TYR A 143 7.74 45.69 3.33
C TYR A 143 6.68 44.81 4.00
N GLY A 144 5.45 44.78 3.48
CA GLY A 144 4.38 43.94 4.05
C GLY A 144 4.74 42.46 4.14
N ARG A 145 5.59 41.98 3.24
CA ARG A 145 6.12 40.62 3.25
C ARG A 145 7.13 40.39 4.37
N SER A 146 8.07 41.32 4.58
CA SER A 146 9.03 41.26 5.69
C SER A 146 8.36 41.45 7.05
N PHE A 147 7.34 42.31 7.11
CA PHE A 147 6.49 42.51 8.27
C PHE A 147 5.80 41.20 8.68
N LEU A 148 5.06 40.56 7.77
CA LEU A 148 4.41 39.27 8.06
C LEU A 148 5.41 38.19 8.48
N ALA A 149 6.57 38.11 7.80
CA ALA A 149 7.60 37.14 8.15
C ALA A 149 8.07 37.28 9.60
N THR A 150 8.26 38.52 10.06
CA THR A 150 8.78 38.82 11.39
C THR A 150 7.70 38.67 12.46
N GLU A 151 6.51 39.23 12.22
CA GLU A 151 5.48 39.32 13.25
C GLU A 151 4.70 38.01 13.44
N LEU A 152 4.51 37.20 12.38
CA LEU A 152 3.93 35.86 12.55
C LEU A 152 4.86 34.94 13.37
N PHE A 153 6.17 35.03 13.14
CA PHE A 153 7.15 34.30 13.93
C PHE A 153 7.10 34.70 15.42
N LYS A 154 7.02 36.01 15.71
CA LYS A 154 6.84 36.51 17.10
C LYS A 154 5.54 36.04 17.76
N LYS A 155 4.48 35.79 16.97
CA LYS A 155 3.21 35.22 17.45
C LYS A 155 3.26 33.70 17.66
N GLY A 156 4.42 33.06 17.47
CA GLY A 156 4.58 31.61 17.67
C GLY A 156 4.10 30.76 16.48
N ILE A 157 3.88 31.37 15.31
CA ILE A 157 3.58 30.61 14.09
C ILE A 157 4.83 29.85 13.64
N ALA A 158 4.66 28.57 13.30
CA ALA A 158 5.76 27.71 12.90
C ALA A 158 6.56 28.29 11.70
N PRO A 159 7.90 28.23 11.71
CA PRO A 159 8.75 28.77 10.65
C PRO A 159 8.38 28.23 9.24
N ASP A 160 8.09 26.95 9.13
CA ASP A 160 7.71 26.28 7.88
C ASP A 160 6.42 26.86 7.26
N MET A 161 5.44 27.22 8.10
CA MET A 161 4.21 27.91 7.69
C MET A 161 4.50 29.32 7.17
N VAL A 162 5.39 30.05 7.84
CA VAL A 162 5.80 31.39 7.40
C VAL A 162 6.53 31.30 6.06
N GLU A 163 7.48 30.38 5.91
CA GLU A 163 8.18 30.14 4.64
C GLU A 163 7.22 29.76 3.50
N ALA A 164 6.23 28.91 3.78
CA ALA A 164 5.20 28.55 2.81
C ALA A 164 4.34 29.74 2.37
N LEU A 165 3.93 30.61 3.31
CA LEU A 165 3.23 31.87 3.00
C LEU A 165 4.09 32.77 2.10
N LEU A 166 5.39 32.77 2.36
CA LEU A 166 6.37 33.51 1.59
C LEU A 166 6.67 32.85 0.22
N ASN A 167 6.24 31.64 -0.11
CA ASN A 167 6.72 30.90 -1.29
C ASN A 167 8.24 30.67 -1.25
N HIS A 168 8.80 30.42 -0.07
CA HIS A 168 10.16 29.94 0.10
C HIS A 168 10.08 28.41 0.15
N THR A 169 10.44 27.76 -0.96
CA THR A 169 10.57 26.32 -1.03
C THR A 169 12.05 25.99 -1.17
N ASP A 170 12.73 25.89 -0.04
CA ASP A 170 14.12 25.44 -0.02
C ASP A 170 14.15 23.90 -0.05
N GLY A 171 14.86 23.35 -1.03
CA GLY A 171 15.00 21.90 -1.21
C GLY A 171 14.04 21.25 -2.20
N VAL A 172 13.89 19.93 -2.06
CA VAL A 172 13.18 19.07 -3.03
C VAL A 172 11.70 18.90 -2.68
N ARG A 173 11.34 19.14 -1.42
CA ARG A 173 10.00 18.90 -0.89
C ARG A 173 9.11 20.10 -1.13
N HIS A 174 7.84 19.84 -1.34
CA HIS A 174 6.84 20.89 -1.37
C HIS A 174 6.07 20.88 -0.05
N PHE A 175 5.73 22.07 0.46
CA PHE A 175 5.02 22.22 1.74
C PHE A 175 3.68 21.47 1.79
N PHE A 176 3.01 21.28 0.65
CA PHE A 176 1.80 20.45 0.49
C PHE A 176 2.04 19.19 -0.36
N GLY A 177 3.30 18.81 -0.57
CA GLY A 177 3.71 17.70 -1.44
C GLY A 177 3.23 16.33 -0.95
N PRO A 178 3.49 15.24 -1.70
CA PRO A 178 3.01 13.89 -1.37
C PRO A 178 3.48 13.34 -0.01
N ARG A 179 4.53 13.92 0.58
CA ARG A 179 5.07 13.52 1.90
C ARG A 179 4.74 14.52 3.00
N SER A 180 3.93 15.53 2.70
CA SER A 180 3.58 16.58 3.68
C SER A 180 2.53 16.12 4.66
N ILE A 181 2.66 16.59 5.90
CA ILE A 181 1.69 16.44 6.99
C ILE A 181 0.58 17.51 6.96
N ARG A 182 0.75 18.56 6.14
CA ARG A 182 -0.13 19.72 6.09
C ARG A 182 -1.11 19.61 4.92
N SER A 183 -2.31 20.16 5.10
CA SER A 183 -3.27 20.39 4.02
C SER A 183 -3.33 21.88 3.68
N PRO A 184 -3.58 22.25 2.40
CA PRO A 184 -3.77 23.65 2.01
C PRO A 184 -4.85 24.40 2.80
N MET A 185 -5.96 23.75 3.16
CA MET A 185 -7.02 24.39 3.95
C MET A 185 -6.67 24.52 5.43
N GLY A 186 -5.93 23.56 5.99
CA GLY A 186 -5.37 23.71 7.34
C GLY A 186 -4.48 24.95 7.42
N PHE A 187 -3.56 25.09 6.45
CA PHE A 187 -2.69 26.26 6.32
C PHE A 187 -3.45 27.60 6.23
N VAL A 188 -4.49 27.67 5.39
CA VAL A 188 -5.29 28.89 5.25
C VAL A 188 -6.01 29.24 6.55
N THR A 189 -6.62 28.24 7.20
CA THR A 189 -7.42 28.43 8.41
C THR A 189 -6.55 28.89 9.59
N GLU A 190 -5.39 28.28 9.77
CA GLU A 190 -4.45 28.56 10.87
C GLU A 190 -3.86 29.98 10.80
N LEU A 191 -3.62 30.49 9.59
CA LEU A 191 -3.02 31.82 9.40
C LEU A 191 -4.02 32.97 9.35
N GLN A 192 -5.31 32.70 9.16
CA GLN A 192 -6.30 33.74 8.87
C GLN A 192 -6.45 34.75 10.03
N ALA A 193 -6.65 34.27 11.26
CA ALA A 193 -6.84 35.11 12.44
C ALA A 193 -5.55 35.85 12.87
N PRO A 194 -4.38 35.19 12.96
CA PRO A 194 -3.12 35.88 13.26
C PRO A 194 -2.80 37.01 12.30
N ILE A 195 -3.05 36.83 11.00
CA ILE A 195 -2.83 37.88 9.99
C ILE A 195 -3.83 39.03 10.16
N ASP A 196 -5.09 38.75 10.47
CA ASP A 196 -6.11 39.78 10.67
C ASP A 196 -5.74 40.70 11.84
N GLU A 197 -5.35 40.10 12.97
CA GLU A 197 -4.88 40.83 14.16
C GLU A 197 -3.68 41.73 13.83
N LEU A 198 -2.73 41.24 13.03
CA LEU A 198 -1.55 42.01 12.66
C LEU A 198 -1.89 43.22 11.79
N ILE A 199 -2.73 43.06 10.77
CA ILE A 199 -3.06 44.20 9.90
C ILE A 199 -3.94 45.23 10.62
N LEU A 200 -4.83 44.79 11.53
CA LEU A 200 -5.59 45.69 12.40
C LEU A 200 -4.66 46.46 13.34
N SER A 201 -3.61 45.82 13.88
CA SER A 201 -2.65 46.45 14.80
C SER A 201 -1.84 47.59 14.16
N ILE A 202 -1.64 47.56 12.85
CA ILE A 202 -0.94 48.62 12.09
C ILE A 202 -1.91 49.65 11.48
N GLY A 203 -3.21 49.57 11.81
CA GLY A 203 -4.21 50.57 11.47
C GLY A 203 -4.93 50.37 10.14
N PHE A 204 -4.86 49.18 9.51
CA PHE A 204 -5.70 48.90 8.34
C PHE A 204 -7.17 48.75 8.74
N GLU A 205 -8.06 49.44 8.04
CA GLU A 205 -9.50 49.28 8.17
C GLU A 205 -10.20 49.14 6.81
N PRO A 206 -11.33 48.41 6.70
CA PRO A 206 -12.05 48.32 5.44
C PRO A 206 -12.69 49.67 5.06
N ILE A 207 -12.27 50.28 3.94
CA ILE A 207 -12.82 51.52 3.42
C ILE A 207 -13.96 51.21 2.43
N GLY A 208 -15.16 51.72 2.76
CA GLY A 208 -16.36 51.54 1.96
C GLY A 208 -16.26 52.10 0.53
N PRO A 209 -17.21 51.74 -0.34
CA PRO A 209 -17.22 52.21 -1.73
C PRO A 209 -17.41 53.73 -1.81
N ILE A 210 -16.83 54.35 -2.85
CA ILE A 210 -16.94 55.79 -3.09
C ILE A 210 -18.40 56.13 -3.40
N ARG A 211 -19.06 56.85 -2.50
CA ARG A 211 -20.46 57.25 -2.66
C ARG A 211 -20.63 58.11 -3.92
N HIS A 212 -21.48 57.66 -4.83
CA HIS A 212 -21.91 58.45 -5.97
C HIS A 212 -23.25 59.12 -5.68
N VAL A 213 -23.30 60.46 -5.83
CA VAL A 213 -24.52 61.24 -5.70
C VAL A 213 -25.40 60.98 -6.92
N ASN A 214 -26.65 60.57 -6.69
CA ASN A 214 -27.76 60.30 -7.63
C ASN A 214 -27.94 58.86 -8.16
N GLY A 215 -29.19 58.39 -8.05
CA GLY A 215 -29.67 57.08 -8.48
C GLY A 215 -29.72 56.95 -10.00
N TYR A 216 -28.70 56.33 -10.58
CA TYR A 216 -28.70 55.97 -12.00
C TYR A 216 -29.55 54.70 -12.22
N ARG A 217 -30.68 54.85 -12.91
CA ARG A 217 -31.55 53.71 -13.31
C ARG A 217 -30.92 52.93 -14.47
N LYS A 218 -31.04 51.59 -14.41
CA LYS A 218 -30.74 50.63 -15.48
C LYS A 218 -31.41 51.07 -16.80
N ARG A 219 -30.65 51.34 -17.86
CA ARG A 219 -31.15 51.27 -19.24
C ARG A 219 -30.75 49.91 -19.83
N GLY A 220 -31.72 49.13 -20.28
CA GLY A 220 -31.46 47.87 -20.99
C GLY A 220 -30.83 48.14 -22.36
N ARG A 221 -29.66 47.53 -22.64
CA ARG A 221 -28.96 47.65 -23.93
C ARG A 221 -29.51 46.66 -24.97
N LYS A 222 -29.63 47.10 -26.23
CA LYS A 222 -29.94 46.24 -27.39
C LYS A 222 -28.71 45.42 -27.80
N GLN A 223 -28.92 44.19 -28.28
CA GLN A 223 -27.89 43.17 -28.52
C GLN A 223 -26.82 43.55 -29.57
N GLY A 224 -27.10 44.54 -30.44
CA GLY A 224 -26.21 45.00 -31.52
C GLY A 224 -25.04 45.90 -31.10
N GLU A 225 -25.15 46.64 -30.00
CA GLU A 225 -24.07 47.54 -29.51
C GLU A 225 -22.87 46.78 -28.93
N ARG A 226 -23.00 45.47 -28.65
CA ARG A 226 -21.98 44.67 -27.98
C ARG A 226 -20.71 44.44 -28.81
N LYS A 227 -20.86 44.15 -30.12
CA LYS A 227 -19.73 43.83 -31.01
C LYS A 227 -18.81 45.04 -31.28
N GLN A 228 -19.34 46.26 -31.25
CA GLN A 228 -18.57 47.46 -31.54
C GLN A 228 -17.67 47.86 -30.37
N LEU A 229 -18.09 47.57 -29.13
CA LEU A 229 -17.32 47.87 -27.91
C LEU A 229 -16.19 46.89 -27.64
N ASP A 230 -16.30 45.62 -28.10
CA ASP A 230 -15.22 44.61 -27.98
C ASP A 230 -13.96 45.00 -28.79
N ASN A 231 -14.08 45.86 -29.82
CA ASN A 231 -12.97 46.31 -30.65
C ASN A 231 -12.22 47.52 -30.07
N VAL A 232 -12.71 48.12 -28.98
CA VAL A 232 -12.07 49.30 -28.37
C VAL A 232 -10.90 48.82 -27.51
N ARG A 233 -9.68 49.21 -27.91
CA ARG A 233 -8.46 48.87 -27.16
C ARG A 233 -8.36 49.69 -25.88
N LEU A 234 -8.66 49.06 -24.74
CA LEU A 234 -8.61 49.72 -23.42
C LEU A 234 -7.21 49.82 -22.83
N MET A 235 -6.30 48.92 -23.22
CA MET A 235 -4.92 48.85 -22.70
C MET A 235 -3.88 48.67 -23.81
N LYS A 236 -2.64 49.07 -23.49
CA LYS A 236 -1.50 48.92 -24.41
C LYS A 236 -1.08 47.46 -24.59
N ASN A 237 -1.13 46.63 -23.54
CA ASN A 237 -0.74 45.22 -23.59
C ASN A 237 -1.95 44.30 -23.73
N GLU A 238 -1.82 43.25 -24.56
CA GLU A 238 -2.88 42.26 -24.77
C GLU A 238 -2.88 41.15 -23.70
N ASN A 239 -1.71 40.83 -23.14
CA ASN A 239 -1.54 39.80 -22.12
C ASN A 239 -1.35 40.42 -20.73
N LEU A 240 -2.01 39.85 -19.71
CA LEU A 240 -2.09 40.41 -18.36
C LEU A 240 -1.41 39.53 -17.31
N GLY A 241 -0.98 40.15 -16.20
CA GLY A 241 -0.62 39.46 -14.96
C GLY A 241 0.33 38.26 -15.11
N SER A 242 -0.13 37.07 -14.68
CA SER A 242 0.67 35.83 -14.74
C SER A 242 0.92 35.34 -16.17
N VAL A 243 -0.03 35.51 -17.09
CA VAL A 243 0.11 35.12 -18.50
C VAL A 243 1.20 35.94 -19.18
N HIS A 244 1.21 37.27 -18.97
CA HIS A 244 2.27 38.13 -19.46
C HIS A 244 3.65 37.67 -18.95
N ARG A 245 3.76 37.40 -17.64
CA ARG A 245 5.00 36.91 -17.03
C ARG A 245 5.39 35.50 -17.48
N HIS A 246 4.45 34.66 -17.89
CA HIS A 246 4.73 33.36 -18.50
C HIS A 246 5.39 33.54 -19.87
N LEU A 247 4.79 34.33 -20.74
CA LEU A 247 5.33 34.61 -22.08
C LEU A 247 6.71 35.28 -22.02
N GLU A 248 6.93 36.21 -21.08
CA GLU A 248 8.26 36.81 -20.88
C GLU A 248 9.31 35.78 -20.42
N ARG A 249 8.92 34.80 -19.59
CA ARG A 249 9.82 33.69 -19.22
C ARG A 249 10.13 32.79 -20.41
N GLU A 250 9.14 32.46 -21.24
CA GLU A 250 9.35 31.67 -22.45
C GLU A 250 10.30 32.37 -23.43
N LYS A 251 10.10 33.68 -23.67
CA LYS A 251 11.02 34.49 -24.49
C LYS A 251 12.46 34.42 -23.96
N ARG A 252 12.65 34.62 -22.65
CA ARG A 252 13.98 34.50 -22.01
C ARG A 252 14.57 33.09 -22.15
N GLN A 253 13.76 32.04 -22.03
CA GLN A 253 14.23 30.67 -22.19
C GLN A 253 14.65 30.37 -23.65
N VAL A 254 13.91 30.90 -24.63
CA VAL A 254 14.29 30.85 -26.04
C VAL A 254 15.62 31.57 -26.27
N GLU A 255 15.81 32.75 -25.67
CA GLU A 255 17.06 33.50 -25.75
C GLU A 255 18.24 32.78 -25.10
N ILE A 256 18.05 32.16 -23.93
CA ILE A 256 19.04 31.29 -23.27
C ILE A 256 19.42 30.12 -24.18
N THR A 257 18.42 29.47 -24.76
CA THR A 257 18.65 28.33 -25.67
C THR A 257 19.45 28.79 -26.89
N LYS A 258 19.07 29.93 -27.47
CA LYS A 258 19.76 30.53 -28.61
C LYS A 258 21.21 30.85 -28.27
N LEU A 259 21.47 31.49 -27.12
CA LEU A 259 22.82 31.80 -26.66
C LEU A 259 23.69 30.54 -26.54
N VAL A 260 23.18 29.47 -25.91
CA VAL A 260 23.94 28.22 -25.75
C VAL A 260 24.31 27.62 -27.10
N TYR A 261 23.38 27.53 -28.05
CA TYR A 261 23.68 27.00 -29.39
C TYR A 261 24.58 27.95 -30.21
N GLU A 262 24.43 29.27 -30.08
CA GLU A 262 25.33 30.26 -30.69
C GLU A 262 26.78 30.02 -30.25
N GLN A 263 27.02 29.87 -28.94
CA GLN A 263 28.37 29.65 -28.40
C GLN A 263 28.92 28.26 -28.73
N ILE A 264 28.09 27.22 -28.70
CA ILE A 264 28.49 25.87 -29.14
C ILE A 264 28.97 25.88 -30.60
N LYS A 265 28.26 26.64 -31.46
CA LYS A 265 28.62 26.79 -32.88
C LYS A 265 29.92 27.57 -33.05
N LEU A 266 30.12 28.66 -32.31
CA LEU A 266 31.35 29.45 -32.32
C LEU A 266 32.57 28.65 -31.82
N ALA A 267 32.36 27.74 -30.87
CA ALA A 267 33.38 26.83 -30.38
C ALA A 267 33.64 25.62 -31.29
N GLU A 268 32.95 25.52 -32.44
CA GLU A 268 33.08 24.43 -33.42
C GLU A 268 32.87 23.02 -32.84
N LEU A 269 32.03 22.87 -31.82
CA LEU A 269 31.82 21.59 -31.13
C LEU A 269 30.69 20.73 -31.73
N GLU A 270 29.97 21.23 -32.74
CA GLU A 270 28.92 20.45 -33.41
C GLU A 270 29.51 19.27 -34.20
N GLY A 271 29.05 18.04 -33.92
CA GLY A 271 29.48 16.84 -34.64
C GLY A 271 30.84 16.26 -34.19
N VAL A 272 31.50 16.89 -33.21
CA VAL A 272 32.75 16.40 -32.63
C VAL A 272 32.49 15.12 -31.83
N LYS A 273 33.25 14.05 -32.09
CA LYS A 273 33.10 12.75 -31.40
C LYS A 273 33.68 12.71 -29.99
N ARG A 274 34.66 13.57 -29.69
CA ARG A 274 35.35 13.64 -28.40
C ARG A 274 35.59 15.09 -27.98
N ILE A 275 35.05 15.48 -26.82
CA ILE A 275 35.16 16.83 -26.25
C ILE A 275 35.95 16.73 -24.93
N THR A 276 36.99 17.57 -24.78
CA THR A 276 37.86 17.62 -23.58
C THR A 276 37.24 18.45 -22.46
N GLU A 277 37.71 18.26 -21.22
CA GLU A 277 37.27 19.03 -20.05
C GLU A 277 37.60 20.53 -20.17
N GLU A 278 38.77 20.85 -20.74
CA GLU A 278 39.20 22.21 -21.04
C GLU A 278 38.24 22.92 -22.01
N ALA A 279 37.83 22.22 -23.08
CA ALA A 279 36.87 22.76 -24.06
C ALA A 279 35.48 23.01 -23.45
N VAL A 280 35.03 22.14 -22.53
CA VAL A 280 33.78 22.35 -21.79
C VAL A 280 33.89 23.56 -20.85
N SER A 281 35.02 23.70 -20.16
CA SER A 281 35.25 24.81 -19.21
C SER A 281 35.34 26.15 -19.92
N GLU A 282 36.05 26.22 -21.05
CA GLU A 282 36.14 27.43 -21.88
C GLU A 282 34.76 27.83 -22.42
N LEU A 283 34.00 26.87 -22.94
CA LEU A 283 32.64 27.11 -23.40
C LEU A 283 31.73 27.62 -22.27
N GLU A 284 31.81 27.01 -21.08
CA GLU A 284 31.03 27.45 -19.90
C GLU A 284 31.38 28.90 -19.52
N ASN A 285 32.66 29.27 -19.50
CA ASN A 285 33.11 30.64 -19.20
C ASN A 285 32.61 31.67 -20.23
N GLN A 286 32.73 31.37 -21.53
CA GLN A 286 32.27 32.26 -22.60
C GLN A 286 30.75 32.47 -22.54
N ILE A 287 30.01 31.38 -22.33
CA ILE A 287 28.57 31.41 -22.17
C ILE A 287 28.15 32.25 -20.96
N LEU A 288 28.84 32.13 -19.82
CA LEU A 288 28.56 32.91 -18.61
C LEU A 288 28.86 34.40 -18.80
N LEU A 289 29.94 34.75 -19.49
CA LEU A 289 30.27 36.15 -19.82
C LEU A 289 29.17 36.79 -20.68
N GLN A 290 28.78 36.11 -21.77
CA GLN A 290 27.72 36.56 -22.66
C GLN A 290 26.35 36.62 -21.96
N ALA A 291 26.07 35.67 -21.06
CA ALA A 291 24.85 35.70 -20.25
C ALA A 291 24.79 36.95 -19.38
N LYS A 292 25.91 37.36 -18.76
CA LYS A 292 25.99 38.57 -17.94
C LYS A 292 25.76 39.85 -18.75
N GLU A 293 26.35 39.96 -19.94
CA GLU A 293 26.13 41.08 -20.87
C GLU A 293 24.66 41.20 -21.28
N ARG A 294 24.02 40.06 -21.60
CA ARG A 294 22.60 39.99 -21.98
C ARG A 294 21.63 40.00 -20.79
N ARG A 295 22.14 40.09 -19.55
CA ARG A 295 21.35 40.04 -18.29
C ARG A 295 20.49 38.77 -18.15
N LEU A 296 21.01 37.64 -18.62
CA LEU A 296 20.40 36.32 -18.51
C LEU A 296 20.84 35.61 -17.22
N SER A 297 20.08 34.60 -16.78
CA SER A 297 20.41 33.83 -15.57
C SER A 297 21.58 32.87 -15.84
N GLU A 298 22.70 33.09 -15.15
CA GLU A 298 23.89 32.24 -15.20
C GLU A 298 23.54 30.77 -14.93
N SER A 299 22.79 30.48 -13.85
CA SER A 299 22.38 29.10 -13.52
C SER A 299 21.51 28.44 -14.59
N ALA A 300 20.57 29.18 -15.18
CA ALA A 300 19.68 28.64 -16.22
C ALA A 300 20.45 28.34 -17.51
N VAL A 301 21.42 29.19 -17.84
CA VAL A 301 22.28 29.05 -19.00
C VAL A 301 23.24 27.86 -18.82
N THR A 302 23.90 27.74 -17.67
CA THR A 302 24.71 26.57 -17.32
C THR A 302 23.86 25.30 -17.41
N TRP A 303 22.66 25.29 -16.85
CA TRP A 303 21.80 24.11 -16.92
C TRP A 303 21.45 23.71 -18.37
N GLN A 304 21.12 24.70 -19.21
CA GLN A 304 20.82 24.47 -20.62
C GLN A 304 22.04 23.89 -21.36
N LEU A 305 23.26 24.37 -21.08
CA LEU A 305 24.50 23.81 -21.63
C LEU A 305 24.67 22.33 -21.26
N TYR A 306 24.61 22.01 -19.96
CA TYR A 306 24.78 20.63 -19.50
C TYR A 306 23.67 19.69 -20.00
N ALA A 307 22.45 20.19 -20.20
CA ALA A 307 21.37 19.42 -20.79
C ALA A 307 21.69 19.01 -22.26
N VAL A 308 22.28 19.92 -23.04
CA VAL A 308 22.74 19.64 -24.41
C VAL A 308 23.90 18.63 -24.39
N LEU A 309 24.93 18.86 -23.57
CA LEU A 309 26.10 17.97 -23.46
C LEU A 309 25.70 16.54 -23.03
N MET A 310 24.78 16.41 -22.07
CA MET A 310 24.25 15.11 -21.64
C MET A 310 23.46 14.41 -22.75
N LYS A 311 22.72 15.15 -23.58
CA LYS A 311 22.03 14.60 -24.75
C LYS A 311 23.05 14.05 -25.76
N TRP A 312 24.13 14.77 -26.03
CA TRP A 312 25.20 14.33 -26.94
C TRP A 312 25.93 13.09 -26.41
N ARG A 313 26.22 13.05 -25.11
CA ARG A 313 26.79 11.87 -24.45
C ARG A 313 25.92 10.62 -24.63
N LYS A 314 24.59 10.75 -24.49
CA LYS A 314 23.62 9.68 -24.76
C LYS A 314 23.60 9.24 -26.23
N SER A 315 23.93 10.15 -27.15
CA SER A 315 24.05 9.87 -28.59
C SER A 315 25.42 9.31 -29.00
N GLY A 316 26.32 9.05 -28.05
CA GLY A 316 27.62 8.39 -28.31
C GLY A 316 28.83 9.32 -28.41
N VAL A 317 28.69 10.61 -28.10
CA VAL A 317 29.82 11.56 -28.01
C VAL A 317 30.58 11.34 -26.69
N SER A 318 31.90 11.22 -26.75
CA SER A 318 32.76 11.11 -25.57
C SER A 318 33.03 12.51 -25.00
N ILE A 319 32.65 12.78 -23.76
CA ILE A 319 32.84 14.09 -23.12
C ILE A 319 33.53 13.92 -21.78
N GLN A 320 34.70 14.55 -21.61
CA GLN A 320 35.49 14.52 -20.37
C GLN A 320 35.05 15.63 -19.39
N GLY A 321 35.36 15.47 -18.10
CA GLY A 321 35.07 16.50 -17.07
C GLY A 321 33.61 16.63 -16.62
N ILE A 322 32.65 16.00 -17.30
CA ILE A 322 31.23 16.07 -16.90
C ILE A 322 30.91 15.01 -15.85
N GLY A 323 30.90 15.43 -14.58
CA GLY A 323 30.27 14.69 -13.48
C GLY A 323 28.76 14.53 -13.67
N HIS A 324 28.17 13.52 -13.02
CA HIS A 324 26.71 13.33 -13.02
C HIS A 324 26.02 14.49 -12.28
N ARG A 325 25.63 15.55 -13.00
CA ARG A 325 24.76 16.59 -12.45
C ARG A 325 23.32 16.08 -12.44
N ILE A 326 22.86 15.59 -11.29
CA ILE A 326 21.48 15.15 -11.08
C ILE A 326 20.63 16.39 -10.78
N ARG A 327 19.63 16.66 -11.62
CA ARG A 327 18.61 17.67 -11.27
C ARG A 327 17.77 17.10 -10.14
N MET A 328 17.82 17.73 -8.97
CA MET A 328 16.91 17.41 -7.88
C MET A 328 15.47 17.60 -8.39
N GLN A 329 14.68 16.53 -8.40
CA GLN A 329 13.31 16.59 -8.87
C GLN A 329 12.42 17.16 -7.78
N VAL A 330 12.18 18.46 -7.85
CA VAL A 330 11.27 19.14 -6.92
C VAL A 330 9.86 18.53 -7.02
N GLU A 331 9.27 18.22 -5.87
CA GLU A 331 7.91 17.70 -5.75
C GLU A 331 6.89 18.66 -6.38
N GLY A 332 5.84 18.13 -7.00
CA GLY A 332 4.80 18.97 -7.59
C GLY A 332 3.93 19.65 -6.54
N SER A 333 3.53 20.91 -6.78
CA SER A 333 2.48 21.54 -5.98
C SER A 333 1.11 20.93 -6.31
N PRO A 334 0.27 20.61 -5.32
CA PRO A 334 -1.12 20.25 -5.56
C PRO A 334 -1.97 21.46 -5.99
N ILE A 335 -1.45 22.68 -5.82
CA ILE A 335 -2.13 23.94 -6.11
C ILE A 335 -1.89 24.30 -7.58
N LYS A 336 -2.98 24.35 -8.33
CA LYS A 336 -3.02 24.78 -9.73
C LYS A 336 -4.24 25.67 -9.94
N GLN A 337 -4.16 26.61 -10.87
CA GLN A 337 -5.27 27.53 -11.14
C GLN A 337 -6.58 26.81 -11.47
N ASN A 338 -6.55 25.78 -12.34
CA ASN A 338 -7.75 25.02 -12.67
C ASN A 338 -8.33 24.25 -11.46
N ASN A 339 -7.47 23.65 -10.63
CA ASN A 339 -7.90 22.96 -9.41
C ASN A 339 -8.52 23.95 -8.41
N PHE A 340 -7.98 25.17 -8.31
CA PHE A 340 -8.54 26.22 -7.45
C PHE A 340 -9.89 26.72 -7.95
N LYS A 341 -10.07 26.86 -9.27
CA LYS A 341 -11.39 27.13 -9.87
C LYS A 341 -12.40 26.03 -9.53
N MET A 342 -12.00 24.76 -9.68
CA MET A 342 -12.84 23.63 -9.31
C MET A 342 -13.12 23.56 -7.80
N LEU A 343 -12.22 24.07 -6.96
CA LEU A 343 -12.46 24.18 -5.52
C LEU A 343 -13.63 25.10 -5.19
N ARG A 344 -13.87 26.16 -5.98
CA ARG A 344 -15.09 26.99 -5.83
C ARG A 344 -16.34 26.17 -6.14
N GLU A 345 -16.29 25.46 -7.26
CA GLU A 345 -17.41 24.62 -7.70
C GLU A 345 -17.73 23.53 -6.67
N TYR A 346 -16.70 22.89 -6.12
CA TYR A 346 -16.84 21.94 -5.02
C TYR A 346 -17.51 22.57 -3.80
N ASP A 347 -17.02 23.73 -3.35
CA ASP A 347 -17.51 24.44 -2.18
C ASP A 347 -18.99 24.88 -2.33
N ASP A 348 -19.37 25.32 -3.52
CA ASP A 348 -20.74 25.71 -3.85
C ASP A 348 -21.65 24.48 -3.93
N LEU A 349 -21.18 23.39 -4.54
CA LEU A 349 -21.91 22.13 -4.64
C LEU A 349 -22.12 21.49 -3.25
N ALA A 350 -21.10 21.46 -2.40
CA ALA A 350 -21.20 20.94 -1.04
C ALA A 350 -22.22 21.74 -0.22
N ALA A 351 -22.15 23.08 -0.26
CA ALA A 351 -23.10 23.94 0.45
C ALA A 351 -24.54 23.76 -0.07
N ALA A 352 -24.72 23.68 -1.38
CA ALA A 352 -26.02 23.46 -1.99
C ALA A 352 -26.60 22.07 -1.67
N PHE A 353 -25.74 21.04 -1.60
CA PHE A 353 -26.15 19.71 -1.19
C PHE A 353 -26.61 19.67 0.27
N ILE A 354 -25.87 20.27 1.20
CA ILE A 354 -26.31 20.38 2.61
C ILE A 354 -27.64 21.16 2.72
N THR A 355 -27.79 22.26 1.99
CA THR A 355 -29.04 23.04 1.96
C THR A 355 -30.20 22.22 1.41
N HIS A 356 -29.95 21.41 0.38
CA HIS A 356 -30.94 20.48 -0.17
C HIS A 356 -31.36 19.42 0.87
N LEU A 357 -30.39 18.83 1.59
CA LEU A 357 -30.68 17.86 2.64
C LEU A 357 -31.49 18.48 3.78
N ASP A 358 -31.14 19.69 4.23
CA ASP A 358 -31.89 20.42 5.26
C ASP A 358 -33.34 20.66 4.82
N LYS A 359 -33.55 21.15 3.59
CA LYS A 359 -34.89 21.36 3.04
C LYS A 359 -35.69 20.06 3.01
N LYS A 360 -35.10 18.99 2.47
CA LYS A 360 -35.81 17.73 2.32
C LYS A 360 -36.09 17.02 3.64
N SER A 361 -35.23 17.19 4.65
CA SER A 361 -35.43 16.64 5.99
C SER A 361 -36.75 17.13 6.63
N LYS A 362 -37.23 18.30 6.20
CA LYS A 362 -38.49 18.91 6.62
C LYS A 362 -39.71 18.42 5.81
N GLU A 363 -39.50 17.97 4.57
CA GLU A 363 -40.56 17.61 3.62
C GLU A 363 -40.98 16.13 3.67
N SER A 364 -40.04 15.18 3.83
CA SER A 364 -40.35 13.75 3.74
C SER A 364 -39.42 12.88 4.59
N ARG A 365 -39.99 11.87 5.25
CA ARG A 365 -39.31 11.01 6.25
C ARG A 365 -39.25 9.51 5.89
N ASN A 366 -39.89 9.08 4.80
CA ASN A 366 -39.82 7.70 4.32
C ASN A 366 -39.46 7.72 2.83
N LYS A 367 -38.27 7.24 2.50
CA LYS A 367 -37.76 7.32 1.13
C LYS A 367 -37.69 5.97 0.42
N PRO A 368 -37.94 5.97 -0.90
CA PRO A 368 -37.54 4.86 -1.76
C PRO A 368 -36.01 4.80 -1.93
N LEU A 369 -35.52 3.63 -2.34
CA LEU A 369 -34.10 3.29 -2.39
C LEU A 369 -33.26 4.19 -3.32
N ARG A 370 -33.82 4.57 -4.48
CA ARG A 370 -33.08 5.24 -5.57
C ARG A 370 -32.61 6.67 -5.23
N PRO A 371 -33.45 7.57 -4.67
CA PRO A 371 -32.98 8.88 -4.20
C PRO A 371 -31.88 8.77 -3.14
N LEU A 372 -32.03 7.86 -2.18
CA LEU A 372 -31.07 7.69 -1.09
C LEU A 372 -29.70 7.24 -1.61
N LEU A 373 -29.67 6.34 -2.60
CA LEU A 373 -28.42 5.89 -3.22
C LEU A 373 -27.72 7.02 -3.99
N SER A 374 -28.49 7.87 -4.67
CA SER A 374 -27.94 9.02 -5.40
C SER A 374 -27.30 10.05 -4.46
N GLU A 375 -27.95 10.30 -3.31
CA GLU A 375 -27.42 11.16 -2.24
C GLU A 375 -26.19 10.54 -1.56
N LEU A 376 -26.20 9.23 -1.31
CA LEU A 376 -25.03 8.50 -0.79
C LEU A 376 -23.83 8.64 -1.72
N ILE A 377 -24.00 8.43 -3.03
CA ILE A 377 -22.91 8.54 -4.00
C ILE A 377 -22.34 9.96 -4.03
N LEU A 378 -23.21 10.97 -4.00
CA LEU A 378 -22.79 12.37 -3.95
C LEU A 378 -22.04 12.68 -2.64
N SER A 379 -22.55 12.20 -1.49
CA SER A 379 -21.91 12.34 -0.18
C SER A 379 -20.54 11.65 -0.14
N ALA A 380 -20.44 10.43 -0.66
CA ALA A 380 -19.19 9.66 -0.68
C ALA A 380 -18.08 10.34 -1.48
N ALA A 381 -18.44 11.00 -2.59
CA ALA A 381 -17.52 11.79 -3.38
C ALA A 381 -17.15 13.13 -2.71
N LEU A 382 -18.14 13.85 -2.17
CA LEU A 382 -17.92 15.20 -1.63
C LEU A 382 -17.24 15.20 -0.25
N PHE A 383 -17.61 14.29 0.64
CA PHE A 383 -17.16 14.28 2.03
C PHE A 383 -16.39 13.00 2.39
N GLY A 384 -16.71 11.87 1.74
CA GLY A 384 -16.08 10.58 2.02
C GLY A 384 -14.74 10.33 1.32
N GLY A 385 -14.32 11.23 0.43
CA GLY A 385 -13.04 11.14 -0.29
C GLY A 385 -12.95 9.93 -1.23
N LEU A 386 -14.08 9.42 -1.73
CA LEU A 386 -14.11 8.32 -2.69
C LEU A 386 -13.81 8.87 -4.11
N ALA A 387 -12.55 8.81 -4.52
CA ALA A 387 -12.05 9.49 -5.73
C ALA A 387 -11.70 8.55 -6.90
N ASN A 388 -12.23 7.32 -6.92
CA ASN A 388 -12.04 6.36 -8.01
C ASN A 388 -13.39 6.07 -8.68
N GLN A 389 -13.46 6.17 -10.01
CA GLN A 389 -14.71 5.97 -10.76
C GLN A 389 -15.31 4.57 -10.58
N GLU A 390 -14.49 3.52 -10.59
CA GLU A 390 -14.96 2.15 -10.36
C GLU A 390 -15.46 1.97 -8.93
N ASN A 391 -14.82 2.59 -7.93
CA ASN A 391 -15.30 2.53 -6.55
C ASN A 391 -16.62 3.30 -6.38
N ILE A 392 -16.77 4.48 -7.00
CA ILE A 392 -18.02 5.25 -6.99
C ILE A 392 -19.16 4.44 -7.63
N MET A 393 -18.90 3.81 -8.77
CA MET A 393 -19.90 3.01 -9.50
C MET A 393 -20.16 1.64 -8.88
N GLY A 394 -19.17 1.08 -8.20
CA GLY A 394 -19.25 -0.21 -7.51
C GLY A 394 -19.92 -0.12 -6.13
N LEU A 395 -19.97 1.07 -5.53
CA LEU A 395 -20.54 1.29 -4.20
C LEU A 395 -21.90 0.61 -4.00
N PRO A 396 -22.90 0.74 -4.90
CA PRO A 396 -24.19 0.10 -4.73
C PRO A 396 -24.13 -1.42 -4.61
N GLY A 397 -23.32 -2.09 -5.46
CA GLY A 397 -23.16 -3.54 -5.41
C GLY A 397 -22.47 -4.01 -4.12
N ARG A 398 -21.53 -3.22 -3.60
CA ARG A 398 -20.81 -3.49 -2.36
C ARG A 398 -21.70 -3.39 -1.12
N LEU A 399 -22.80 -2.62 -1.16
CA LEU A 399 -23.75 -2.49 -0.04
C LEU A 399 -24.50 -3.80 0.28
N LYS A 400 -24.47 -4.81 -0.59
CA LYS A 400 -25.12 -6.11 -0.38
C LYS A 400 -24.25 -7.12 0.38
N SER A 401 -22.98 -7.23 0.00
CA SER A 401 -22.10 -8.30 0.46
C SER A 401 -20.86 -7.83 1.21
N GLU A 402 -20.45 -6.56 1.04
CA GLU A 402 -19.15 -6.03 1.50
C GLU A 402 -19.29 -4.96 2.58
N ILE A 403 -20.38 -4.95 3.35
CA ILE A 403 -20.51 -4.06 4.51
C ILE A 403 -20.06 -4.82 5.75
N TYR A 404 -18.94 -4.35 6.32
CA TYR A 404 -18.36 -4.88 7.53
C TYR A 404 -18.57 -3.92 8.69
N VAL A 405 -18.89 -4.46 9.86
CA VAL A 405 -18.83 -3.69 11.11
C VAL A 405 -18.01 -4.47 12.12
N GLU A 406 -16.88 -3.88 12.53
CA GLU A 406 -15.96 -4.48 13.50
C GLU A 406 -15.73 -3.48 14.63
N GLY A 407 -15.87 -3.87 15.90
CA GLY A 407 -15.78 -2.94 17.06
C GLY A 407 -16.70 -1.70 16.99
N GLY A 408 -17.79 -1.75 16.22
CA GLY A 408 -18.69 -0.60 15.96
C GLY A 408 -18.26 0.31 14.80
N ILE A 409 -17.16 -0.03 14.12
CA ILE A 409 -16.59 0.70 12.99
C ILE A 409 -17.16 0.12 11.69
N LEU A 410 -17.88 0.93 10.91
CA LEU A 410 -18.38 0.52 9.60
C LEU A 410 -17.33 0.76 8.52
N SER A 411 -17.09 -0.26 7.70
CA SER A 411 -16.20 -0.20 6.53
C SER A 411 -16.76 -0.97 5.34
N LEU A 412 -16.29 -0.61 4.14
CA LEU A 412 -16.53 -1.36 2.91
C LEU A 412 -15.21 -1.77 2.28
N GLU A 413 -15.12 -3.01 1.80
CA GLU A 413 -13.95 -3.51 1.09
C GLU A 413 -14.07 -3.24 -0.42
N PHE A 414 -13.02 -2.65 -0.98
CA PHE A 414 -12.81 -2.53 -2.43
C PHE A 414 -11.53 -3.28 -2.80
N ASP A 415 -11.42 -3.69 -4.06
CA ASP A 415 -10.30 -4.52 -4.56
C ASP A 415 -8.91 -3.95 -4.24
N ASP A 416 -8.82 -2.64 -4.05
CA ASP A 416 -7.59 -1.89 -3.87
C ASP A 416 -7.39 -1.27 -2.47
N SER A 417 -8.44 -1.18 -1.64
CA SER A 417 -8.41 -0.48 -0.34
C SER A 417 -9.71 -0.65 0.44
N ARG A 418 -9.64 -0.59 1.77
CA ARG A 418 -10.82 -0.44 2.63
C ARG A 418 -11.28 1.03 2.65
N TRP A 419 -12.58 1.26 2.54
CA TRP A 419 -13.18 2.58 2.69
C TRP A 419 -13.91 2.70 4.01
N PHE A 420 -13.46 3.66 4.83
CA PHE A 420 -14.18 4.11 6.01
C PHE A 420 -14.98 5.37 5.66
N PRO A 421 -16.32 5.30 5.60
CA PRO A 421 -17.14 6.45 5.24
C PRO A 421 -17.10 7.54 6.30
N ASP A 422 -17.23 8.80 5.85
CA ASP A 422 -17.50 9.95 6.72
C ASP A 422 -18.85 9.80 7.42
N ASN A 423 -19.08 10.64 8.43
CA ASN A 423 -20.27 10.52 9.28
C ASN A 423 -21.61 10.71 8.51
N LEU A 424 -21.66 11.52 7.45
CA LEU A 424 -22.86 11.70 6.62
C LEU A 424 -23.08 10.50 5.68
N SER A 425 -22.03 10.05 5.01
CA SER A 425 -22.12 8.87 4.13
C SER A 425 -22.48 7.61 4.94
N LYS A 426 -21.94 7.46 6.16
CA LYS A 426 -22.30 6.41 7.12
C LYS A 426 -23.80 6.44 7.43
N ALA A 427 -24.37 7.62 7.67
CA ALA A 427 -25.81 7.79 7.91
C ALA A 427 -26.66 7.32 6.71
N PHE A 428 -26.26 7.66 5.49
CA PHE A 428 -26.95 7.20 4.27
C PHE A 428 -26.86 5.69 4.05
N ILE A 429 -25.71 5.07 4.35
CA ILE A 429 -25.57 3.60 4.29
C ILE A 429 -26.57 2.93 5.23
N ILE A 430 -26.73 3.44 6.45
CA ILE A 430 -27.73 2.93 7.41
C ILE A 430 -29.15 3.09 6.85
N GLY A 431 -29.48 4.26 6.32
CA GLY A 431 -30.79 4.51 5.71
C GLY A 431 -31.08 3.58 4.53
N HIS A 432 -30.05 3.20 3.78
CA HIS A 432 -30.15 2.30 2.64
C HIS A 432 -30.51 0.90 3.11
N ILE A 433 -29.80 0.39 4.13
CA ILE A 433 -30.08 -0.90 4.76
C ILE A 433 -31.51 -0.91 5.33
N GLN A 434 -31.94 0.16 6.00
CA GLN A 434 -33.30 0.26 6.53
C GLN A 434 -34.37 0.27 5.41
N SER A 435 -34.09 0.94 4.30
CA SER A 435 -34.99 0.96 3.13
C SER A 435 -35.16 -0.44 2.53
N ILE A 436 -34.07 -1.19 2.35
CA ILE A 436 -34.11 -2.57 1.83
C ILE A 436 -34.91 -3.48 2.78
N LYS A 437 -34.80 -3.29 4.10
CA LYS A 437 -35.58 -4.06 5.07
C LYS A 437 -37.08 -3.78 4.97
N LYS A 438 -37.48 -2.53 4.70
CA LYS A 438 -38.88 -2.14 4.52
C LYS A 438 -39.45 -2.60 3.17
N HIS A 439 -38.60 -2.72 2.14
CA HIS A 439 -38.98 -3.01 0.75
C HIS A 439 -38.07 -4.06 0.11
N PRO A 440 -38.11 -5.34 0.55
CA PRO A 440 -37.26 -6.41 0.03
C PRO A 440 -37.50 -6.72 -1.46
N GLU A 441 -38.66 -6.36 -2.01
CA GLU A 441 -39.06 -6.55 -3.41
C GLU A 441 -38.40 -5.57 -4.40
N MET A 442 -37.75 -4.51 -3.93
CA MET A 442 -37.15 -3.50 -4.80
C MET A 442 -35.85 -4.00 -5.44
N VAL A 443 -35.81 -3.97 -6.78
CA VAL A 443 -34.62 -4.27 -7.56
C VAL A 443 -33.62 -3.11 -7.46
N GLU A 444 -32.35 -3.46 -7.26
CA GLU A 444 -31.28 -2.47 -7.26
C GLU A 444 -31.11 -1.79 -8.61
N PRO A 445 -30.80 -0.48 -8.63
CA PRO A 445 -30.63 0.24 -9.87
C PRO A 445 -29.37 -0.19 -10.60
N ASP A 446 -29.47 -0.33 -11.93
CA ASP A 446 -28.31 -0.61 -12.77
C ASP A 446 -27.35 0.60 -12.87
N ARG A 447 -26.16 0.39 -13.46
CA ARG A 447 -25.14 1.45 -13.64
C ARG A 447 -25.70 2.70 -14.35
N ASN A 448 -26.65 2.54 -15.28
CA ASN A 448 -27.25 3.67 -16.01
C ASN A 448 -28.31 4.40 -15.19
N GLU A 449 -29.12 3.67 -14.42
CA GLU A 449 -30.09 4.25 -13.49
C GLU A 449 -29.41 5.04 -12.38
N ILE A 450 -28.28 4.56 -11.87
CA ILE A 450 -27.43 5.29 -10.91
C ILE A 450 -26.96 6.62 -11.52
N LYS A 451 -26.38 6.58 -12.73
CA LYS A 451 -25.94 7.79 -13.44
C LYS A 451 -27.07 8.78 -13.63
N LYS A 452 -28.26 8.32 -14.06
CA LYS A 452 -29.45 9.15 -14.24
C LYS A 452 -29.95 9.73 -12.90
N GLY A 453 -29.93 8.96 -11.82
CA GLY A 453 -30.33 9.38 -10.48
C GLY A 453 -29.44 10.50 -9.95
N VAL A 454 -28.12 10.32 -10.02
CA VAL A 454 -27.14 11.35 -9.62
C VAL A 454 -27.25 12.59 -10.51
N GLN A 455 -27.42 12.43 -11.83
CA GLN A 455 -27.65 13.57 -12.73
C GLN A 455 -28.94 14.33 -12.40
N GLY A 456 -30.01 13.60 -12.05
CA GLY A 456 -31.27 14.18 -11.59
C GLY A 456 -31.10 14.98 -10.30
N LEU A 457 -30.39 14.42 -9.32
CA LEU A 457 -30.09 15.07 -8.05
C LEU A 457 -29.26 16.35 -8.25
N LEU A 458 -28.20 16.28 -9.04
CA LEU A 458 -27.39 17.46 -9.36
C LEU A 458 -28.22 18.56 -10.02
N LYS A 459 -29.11 18.20 -10.95
CA LYS A 459 -30.04 19.14 -11.58
C LYS A 459 -31.01 19.76 -10.58
N GLU A 460 -31.52 18.99 -9.63
CA GLU A 460 -32.41 19.46 -8.56
C GLU A 460 -31.71 20.45 -7.61
N ILE A 461 -30.45 20.20 -7.28
CA ILE A 461 -29.61 21.07 -6.44
C ILE A 461 -29.16 22.35 -7.19
N GLY A 462 -29.35 22.40 -8.51
CA GLY A 462 -29.03 23.56 -9.36
C GLY A 462 -27.74 23.44 -10.17
N PHE A 463 -27.09 22.28 -10.16
CA PHE A 463 -25.87 21.95 -10.90
C PHE A 463 -26.20 21.07 -12.12
N GLY A 464 -26.79 21.69 -13.16
CA GLY A 464 -27.15 20.96 -14.38
C GLY A 464 -25.92 20.42 -15.13
N VAL A 465 -25.84 19.09 -15.32
CA VAL A 465 -24.74 18.38 -16.03
C VAL A 465 -24.66 18.70 -17.54
N ARG A 466 -25.42 19.68 -18.05
CA ARG A 466 -25.58 20.01 -19.48
C ARG A 466 -24.30 20.47 -20.21
N GLN A 467 -23.12 20.42 -19.59
CA GLN A 467 -21.82 20.75 -20.21
C GLN A 467 -20.68 19.75 -19.94
N LYS A 468 -20.90 18.61 -19.26
CA LYS A 468 -19.81 17.68 -18.88
C LYS A 468 -20.10 16.26 -19.37
N LYS A 469 -19.16 15.65 -20.10
CA LYS A 469 -19.33 14.40 -20.89
C LYS A 469 -19.66 13.14 -20.05
N ASP A 470 -19.38 13.13 -18.75
CA ASP A 470 -19.75 12.05 -17.81
C ASP A 470 -19.91 12.59 -16.36
N VAL A 471 -20.99 12.20 -15.67
CA VAL A 471 -21.29 12.64 -14.29
C VAL A 471 -20.33 12.01 -13.27
N ILE A 472 -19.88 10.78 -13.52
CA ILE A 472 -18.99 10.06 -12.59
C ILE A 472 -17.59 10.65 -12.62
N SER A 473 -17.07 10.94 -13.81
CA SER A 473 -15.80 11.66 -13.97
C SER A 473 -15.85 13.06 -13.34
N TYR A 474 -17.02 13.72 -13.37
CA TYR A 474 -17.21 14.97 -12.65
C TYR A 474 -17.10 14.79 -11.11
N LEU A 475 -17.77 13.78 -10.54
CA LEU A 475 -17.67 13.48 -9.11
C LEU A 475 -16.26 13.08 -8.69
N GLU A 476 -15.56 12.28 -9.49
CA GLU A 476 -14.14 11.95 -9.29
C GLU A 476 -13.29 13.22 -9.22
N GLY A 477 -13.52 14.16 -10.14
CA GLY A 477 -12.86 15.47 -10.15
C GLY A 477 -13.13 16.27 -8.87
N MET A 478 -14.37 16.27 -8.36
CA MET A 478 -14.73 16.92 -7.10
C MET A 478 -14.06 16.24 -5.90
N ALA A 479 -14.07 14.92 -5.83
CA ALA A 479 -13.42 14.15 -4.76
C ALA A 479 -11.89 14.36 -4.76
N ARG A 480 -11.26 14.43 -5.94
CA ARG A 480 -9.83 14.73 -6.07
C ARG A 480 -9.49 16.16 -5.62
N VAL A 481 -10.35 17.13 -5.94
CA VAL A 481 -10.18 18.51 -5.45
C VAL A 481 -10.32 18.56 -3.93
N TYR A 482 -11.31 17.87 -3.36
CA TYR A 482 -11.47 17.76 -1.91
C TYR A 482 -10.20 17.21 -1.24
N LEU A 483 -9.70 16.06 -1.72
CA LEU A 483 -8.46 15.47 -1.20
C LEU A 483 -7.23 16.38 -1.38
N ASN A 484 -7.11 17.08 -2.51
CA ASN A 484 -5.99 18.00 -2.76
C ASN A 484 -5.87 19.15 -1.74
N TYR A 485 -7.01 19.67 -1.27
CA TYR A 485 -7.04 20.88 -0.44
C TYR A 485 -7.29 20.60 1.04
N TYR A 486 -8.08 19.57 1.38
CA TYR A 486 -8.52 19.32 2.74
C TYR A 486 -7.74 18.20 3.45
N SER A 487 -7.11 17.28 2.70
CA SER A 487 -6.32 16.18 3.31
C SER A 487 -4.81 16.48 3.32
N PRO A 488 -4.08 16.00 4.35
CA PRO A 488 -2.61 16.02 4.35
C PRO A 488 -2.01 15.34 3.12
N GLY A 489 -0.84 15.81 2.69
CA GLY A 489 -0.15 15.29 1.52
C GLY A 489 0.07 13.78 1.52
N PHE A 490 0.51 13.21 2.66
CA PHE A 490 0.79 11.78 2.79
C PHE A 490 -0.47 10.91 2.72
N ILE A 491 -1.62 11.41 3.18
CA ILE A 491 -2.93 10.74 3.09
C ILE A 491 -3.49 10.85 1.68
N ARG A 492 -3.45 12.05 1.11
CA ARG A 492 -3.85 12.31 -0.28
C ARG A 492 -3.12 11.39 -1.25
N SER A 493 -1.80 11.26 -1.10
CA SER A 493 -0.98 10.48 -2.02
C SER A 493 -1.36 9.00 -2.04
N ALA A 494 -1.71 8.43 -0.88
CA ALA A 494 -2.25 7.08 -0.78
C ALA A 494 -3.67 7.00 -1.38
N ALA A 495 -4.58 7.91 -0.99
CA ALA A 495 -5.98 7.90 -1.42
C ALA A 495 -6.17 8.06 -2.94
N LEU A 496 -5.27 8.80 -3.61
CA LEU A 496 -5.30 9.04 -5.06
C LEU A 496 -4.46 8.03 -5.85
N GLY A 497 -3.84 7.04 -5.19
CA GLY A 497 -2.94 6.06 -5.81
C GLY A 497 -1.62 6.65 -6.33
N GLU A 498 -1.23 7.84 -5.86
CA GLU A 498 0.05 8.47 -6.21
C GLU A 498 1.23 7.76 -5.53
N ARG A 499 1.00 7.18 -4.34
CA ARG A 499 1.92 6.29 -3.63
C ARG A 499 1.32 4.88 -3.54
N ALA A 500 2.16 3.85 -3.55
CA ALA A 500 1.71 2.50 -3.27
C ALA A 500 1.31 2.40 -1.79
N SER A 501 0.13 1.85 -1.52
CA SER A 501 -0.38 1.62 -0.18
C SER A 501 -1.39 0.48 -0.20
N LYS A 502 -1.50 -0.22 0.93
CA LYS A 502 -2.43 -1.33 1.14
C LYS A 502 -3.04 -1.18 2.53
N SER A 503 -4.35 -1.36 2.64
CA SER A 503 -5.06 -1.42 3.92
C SER A 503 -4.65 -2.66 4.69
N LEU A 504 -4.78 -2.65 6.02
CA LEU A 504 -4.61 -3.87 6.82
C LEU A 504 -5.52 -4.99 6.31
N PRO A 505 -5.03 -6.23 6.18
CA PRO A 505 -5.89 -7.37 5.85
C PRO A 505 -6.97 -7.53 6.93
N ALA A 506 -8.08 -8.17 6.56
CA ALA A 506 -9.21 -8.38 7.45
C ALA A 506 -8.81 -9.05 8.78
N SER A 507 -7.92 -10.05 8.73
CA SER A 507 -7.38 -10.74 9.92
C SER A 507 -6.70 -9.77 10.89
N ALA A 508 -5.75 -8.95 10.41
CA ALA A 508 -5.03 -7.97 11.21
C ALA A 508 -5.95 -6.86 11.73
N TRP A 509 -6.94 -6.46 10.94
CA TRP A 509 -7.92 -5.46 11.35
C TRP A 509 -8.80 -5.95 12.49
N VAL A 510 -9.28 -7.20 12.44
CA VAL A 510 -10.08 -7.78 13.53
C VAL A 510 -9.27 -7.90 14.81
N ARG A 511 -8.04 -8.43 14.74
CA ARG A 511 -7.14 -8.51 15.89
C ARG A 511 -6.88 -7.14 16.50
N LEU A 512 -6.62 -6.13 15.68
CA LEU A 512 -6.39 -4.75 16.15
C LEU A 512 -7.58 -4.14 16.89
N ILE A 513 -8.79 -4.39 16.38
CA ILE A 513 -10.01 -3.75 16.89
C ILE A 513 -10.60 -4.49 18.10
N ARG A 514 -10.54 -5.83 18.10
CA ARG A 514 -11.01 -6.65 19.23
C ARG A 514 -9.97 -6.80 20.34
N ASP A 515 -8.69 -6.69 20.00
CA ASP A 515 -7.56 -7.02 20.89
C ASP A 515 -7.65 -8.46 21.40
N GLU A 516 -8.00 -9.37 20.48
CA GLU A 516 -8.23 -10.80 20.70
C GLU A 516 -7.47 -11.63 19.65
N ARG A 517 -7.07 -12.85 20.02
CA ARG A 517 -6.44 -13.83 19.12
C ARG A 517 -7.46 -14.40 18.14
N LEU A 518 -7.04 -14.71 16.91
CA LEU A 518 -7.85 -15.50 15.97
C LEU A 518 -7.82 -16.98 16.35
N ASP A 519 -8.98 -17.62 16.37
CA ASP A 519 -9.12 -19.04 16.71
C ASP A 519 -9.28 -19.92 15.47
N CYS A 520 -10.11 -19.50 14.51
CA CYS A 520 -10.12 -20.09 13.19
C CYS A 520 -10.18 -19.04 12.08
N LEU A 521 -9.42 -19.27 11.01
CA LEU A 521 -9.60 -18.56 9.75
C LEU A 521 -10.87 -19.11 9.10
N ALA A 522 -11.97 -18.37 9.12
CA ALA A 522 -13.09 -18.71 8.25
C ALA A 522 -12.64 -18.76 6.80
N GLN A 523 -13.25 -19.69 6.08
CA GLN A 523 -13.14 -19.81 4.64
C GLN A 523 -13.36 -18.44 3.98
N GLU A 524 -12.42 -18.12 3.08
CA GLU A 524 -12.40 -16.99 2.14
C GLU A 524 -11.93 -15.62 2.67
N ASP A 525 -10.70 -15.25 2.29
CA ASP A 525 -10.55 -14.26 1.23
C ASP A 525 -9.20 -14.36 0.50
N THR A 526 -9.32 -14.52 -0.82
CA THR A 526 -8.38 -14.11 -1.88
C THR A 526 -6.88 -14.08 -1.55
N VAL A 527 -6.25 -15.26 -1.51
CA VAL A 527 -4.93 -15.36 -2.18
C VAL A 527 -5.20 -14.92 -3.60
N SER A 528 -4.62 -13.79 -4.01
CA SER A 528 -4.71 -13.29 -5.37
C SER A 528 -4.60 -14.47 -6.30
N SER A 529 -5.64 -14.69 -7.10
CA SER A 529 -5.64 -15.65 -8.17
C SER A 529 -4.58 -15.21 -9.17
N HIS A 530 -3.31 -15.49 -8.87
CA HIS A 530 -2.42 -15.92 -9.90
C HIS A 530 -3.08 -17.16 -10.44
N GLU A 531 -3.72 -16.98 -11.59
CA GLU A 531 -3.69 -17.96 -12.66
C GLU A 531 -2.23 -18.38 -12.88
N SER A 532 -1.67 -19.15 -11.95
CA SER A 532 -0.80 -20.22 -12.37
C SER A 532 -1.63 -20.98 -13.42
N ASN A 533 -1.03 -21.50 -14.46
CA ASN A 533 -1.75 -22.23 -15.50
C ASN A 533 -0.74 -23.23 -16.05
N GLU A 534 -1.17 -24.49 -16.02
CA GLU A 534 -0.57 -25.74 -16.49
C GLU A 534 0.97 -25.79 -16.58
N LEU A 535 1.58 -26.48 -15.60
CA LEU A 535 2.98 -26.91 -15.69
C LEU A 535 3.07 -28.16 -16.58
N GLU A 536 3.62 -27.99 -17.79
CA GLU A 536 4.58 -28.98 -18.31
C GLU A 536 5.69 -29.12 -17.25
N SER A 537 6.20 -30.33 -17.00
CA SER A 537 7.12 -30.59 -15.90
C SER A 537 8.39 -29.72 -16.00
N ASP A 538 8.47 -28.67 -15.19
CA ASP A 538 9.69 -27.87 -15.06
C ASP A 538 10.85 -28.74 -14.55
N TRP A 539 12.02 -28.62 -15.19
CA TRP A 539 13.23 -29.33 -14.79
C TRP A 539 13.78 -28.77 -13.48
N LEU A 540 14.13 -29.68 -12.57
CA LEU A 540 14.79 -29.37 -11.31
C LEU A 540 16.14 -30.08 -11.23
N PRO A 541 17.19 -29.37 -10.79
CA PRO A 541 18.53 -29.90 -10.69
C PRO A 541 18.65 -30.94 -9.57
N ASN A 542 19.52 -31.94 -9.73
CA ASN A 542 19.87 -32.85 -8.65
C ASN A 542 20.83 -32.17 -7.66
N LEU A 543 20.33 -31.83 -6.48
CA LEU A 543 21.06 -31.09 -5.45
C LEU A 543 21.93 -31.97 -4.53
N GLN A 544 21.92 -33.30 -4.68
CA GLN A 544 22.69 -34.20 -3.81
C GLN A 544 24.18 -34.30 -4.17
N LYS A 545 24.52 -33.99 -5.43
CA LYS A 545 25.90 -34.07 -5.93
C LYS A 545 26.77 -32.88 -5.53
N THR A 546 26.17 -31.84 -4.95
CA THR A 546 26.82 -30.54 -4.70
C THR A 546 27.46 -30.43 -3.31
N VAL A 547 27.34 -31.46 -2.46
CA VAL A 547 27.68 -31.44 -1.02
C VAL A 547 29.19 -31.55 -0.74
N THR A 548 30.05 -31.81 -1.73
CA THR A 548 31.51 -31.87 -1.51
C THR A 548 32.22 -30.66 -2.12
N GLU A 549 32.42 -29.60 -1.33
CA GLU A 549 33.39 -28.48 -1.44
C GLU A 549 33.67 -27.85 -2.83
N GLY A 550 32.87 -28.14 -3.85
CA GLY A 550 33.07 -27.71 -5.22
C GLY A 550 32.21 -26.50 -5.56
N SER A 551 32.80 -25.33 -5.64
CA SER A 551 32.30 -24.22 -6.46
C SER A 551 33.21 -24.04 -7.67
N LEU A 552 32.65 -23.75 -8.84
CA LEU A 552 33.46 -23.33 -10.00
C LEU A 552 34.12 -21.97 -9.77
N GLY A 553 33.68 -21.23 -8.75
CA GLY A 553 34.03 -19.84 -8.49
C GLY A 553 33.27 -18.90 -9.42
N VAL A 554 32.78 -17.79 -8.86
CA VAL A 554 31.89 -16.81 -9.52
C VAL A 554 32.32 -16.48 -10.96
N LYS A 555 33.58 -16.08 -11.15
CA LYS A 555 34.11 -15.67 -12.46
C LYS A 555 34.08 -16.80 -13.49
N THR A 556 34.39 -18.02 -13.08
CA THR A 556 34.44 -19.20 -13.97
C THR A 556 33.03 -19.62 -14.37
N PHE A 557 32.12 -19.72 -13.41
CA PHE A 557 30.72 -20.07 -13.65
C PHE A 557 30.06 -19.07 -14.60
N CYS A 558 30.13 -17.78 -14.29
CA CYS A 558 29.59 -16.72 -15.13
C CYS A 558 30.19 -16.75 -16.56
N LYS A 559 31.50 -16.99 -16.71
CA LYS A 559 32.15 -17.13 -18.02
C LYS A 559 31.63 -18.34 -18.81
N LYS A 560 31.43 -19.49 -18.15
CA LYS A 560 30.89 -20.70 -18.80
C LYS A 560 29.45 -20.48 -19.26
N ILE A 561 28.57 -19.93 -18.41
CA ILE A 561 27.19 -19.58 -18.78
C ILE A 561 27.15 -18.60 -19.96
N LYS A 562 27.98 -17.54 -19.93
CA LYS A 562 28.10 -16.58 -21.04
C LYS A 562 28.50 -17.25 -22.35
N ASN A 563 29.44 -18.20 -22.30
CA ASN A 563 29.89 -18.91 -23.49
C ASN A 563 28.78 -19.81 -24.05
N LEU A 564 28.06 -20.55 -23.21
CA LEU A 564 26.92 -21.38 -23.62
C LEU A 564 25.87 -20.53 -24.35
N ILE A 565 25.48 -19.40 -23.78
CA ILE A 565 24.48 -18.52 -24.40
C ILE A 565 25.01 -17.90 -25.72
N ASN A 566 26.28 -17.49 -25.77
CA ASN A 566 26.88 -16.90 -26.98
C ASN A 566 27.06 -17.89 -28.14
N ILE A 567 27.33 -19.16 -27.86
CA ILE A 567 27.43 -20.21 -28.88
C ILE A 567 26.09 -20.34 -29.62
N GLU A 568 24.99 -20.42 -28.86
CA GLU A 568 23.64 -20.50 -29.43
C GLU A 568 23.24 -19.21 -30.18
N ILE A 569 23.68 -18.03 -29.72
CA ILE A 569 23.44 -16.75 -30.41
C ILE A 569 24.20 -16.68 -31.75
N LYS A 570 25.45 -17.16 -31.81
CA LYS A 570 26.28 -17.13 -33.03
C LYS A 570 25.78 -18.07 -34.12
N GLY A 571 25.06 -19.14 -33.77
CA GLY A 571 24.46 -20.08 -34.72
C GLY A 571 23.21 -19.56 -35.47
N LEU A 572 22.78 -18.31 -35.25
CA LEU A 572 21.49 -17.79 -35.72
C LEU A 572 21.64 -16.58 -36.66
N ASN A 573 21.20 -16.74 -37.91
CA ASN A 573 21.41 -15.78 -39.01
C ASN A 573 20.42 -14.59 -39.05
N SER A 574 19.38 -14.52 -38.21
CA SER A 574 18.40 -13.40 -38.21
C SER A 574 17.91 -12.98 -36.82
N LYS A 575 17.41 -11.74 -36.68
CA LYS A 575 16.84 -11.22 -35.40
C LYS A 575 15.57 -11.97 -34.97
N ASP A 576 14.84 -12.57 -35.91
CA ASP A 576 13.64 -13.39 -35.63
C ASP A 576 14.00 -14.84 -35.27
N ALA A 577 15.08 -15.39 -35.82
CA ALA A 577 15.60 -16.70 -35.43
C ALA A 577 16.03 -16.76 -33.94
N ARG A 578 16.44 -15.61 -33.38
CA ARG A 578 16.80 -15.45 -31.95
C ARG A 578 15.62 -15.37 -30.99
N ARG A 579 14.39 -15.26 -31.53
CA ARG A 579 13.14 -15.49 -30.79
C ARG A 579 12.65 -16.93 -30.93
N SER A 580 13.21 -17.72 -31.86
CA SER A 580 12.66 -19.03 -32.20
C SER A 580 12.68 -20.00 -31.02
N LYS A 581 11.58 -20.74 -30.89
CA LYS A 581 11.41 -21.82 -29.91
C LYS A 581 12.50 -22.90 -30.02
N GLY A 582 13.09 -23.06 -31.21
CA GLY A 582 14.19 -24.00 -31.48
C GLY A 582 15.50 -23.61 -30.80
N ALA A 583 15.92 -22.34 -30.89
CA ALA A 583 17.16 -21.87 -30.28
C ALA A 583 17.13 -21.92 -28.73
N LYS A 584 15.97 -21.66 -28.13
CA LYS A 584 15.79 -21.78 -26.68
C LYS A 584 15.79 -23.23 -26.20
N LYS A 585 15.24 -24.15 -27.00
CA LYS A 585 15.34 -25.59 -26.74
C LYS A 585 16.80 -26.07 -26.74
N LEU A 586 17.62 -25.54 -27.66
CA LEU A 586 19.05 -25.84 -27.69
C LEU A 586 19.77 -25.30 -26.45
N LEU A 587 19.53 -24.03 -26.07
CA LEU A 587 20.10 -23.48 -24.84
C LEU A 587 19.66 -24.26 -23.59
N ALA A 588 18.38 -24.60 -23.46
CA ALA A 588 17.86 -25.41 -22.36
C ALA A 588 18.58 -26.78 -22.28
N LYS A 589 18.81 -27.43 -23.43
CA LYS A 589 19.58 -28.69 -23.51
C LYS A 589 21.06 -28.48 -23.15
N SER A 590 21.67 -27.39 -23.57
CA SER A 590 23.05 -27.04 -23.25
C SER A 590 23.25 -26.75 -21.76
N ILE A 591 22.28 -26.09 -21.11
CA ILE A 591 22.28 -25.86 -19.65
C ILE A 591 22.08 -27.16 -18.88
N LEU A 592 21.17 -28.04 -19.33
CA LEU A 592 20.95 -29.36 -18.76
C LEU A 592 22.22 -30.22 -18.81
N ASN A 593 22.83 -30.33 -20.00
CA ASN A 593 24.10 -31.03 -20.18
C ASN A 593 25.22 -30.43 -19.34
N PHE A 594 25.30 -29.10 -19.25
CA PHE A 594 26.31 -28.42 -18.43
C PHE A 594 26.19 -28.81 -16.96
N GLN A 595 24.97 -28.85 -16.41
CA GLN A 595 24.75 -29.26 -15.04
C GLN A 595 25.02 -30.75 -14.81
N GLU A 596 24.60 -31.63 -15.73
CA GLU A 596 24.81 -33.07 -15.62
C GLU A 596 26.30 -33.47 -15.71
N THR A 597 27.11 -32.69 -16.43
CA THR A 597 28.55 -32.97 -16.65
C THR A 597 29.47 -32.30 -15.64
N ASN A 598 29.01 -31.32 -14.85
CA ASN A 598 29.83 -30.62 -13.85
C ASN A 598 29.36 -30.98 -12.42
N ASN A 599 30.01 -31.96 -11.79
CA ASN A 599 29.74 -32.35 -10.40
C ASN A 599 30.27 -31.36 -9.33
N SER A 600 30.77 -30.18 -9.73
CA SER A 600 31.42 -29.17 -8.87
C SER A 600 30.67 -27.84 -8.81
N LEU A 601 29.34 -27.89 -9.03
CA LEU A 601 28.47 -26.74 -8.86
C LEU A 601 28.00 -26.69 -7.41
N SER A 602 27.96 -25.50 -6.82
CA SER A 602 27.28 -25.25 -5.56
C SER A 602 25.75 -25.30 -5.70
N LEU A 603 25.04 -25.27 -4.56
CA LEU A 603 23.58 -25.19 -4.52
C LEU A 603 23.08 -23.95 -5.27
N LEU A 604 23.63 -22.76 -4.99
CA LEU A 604 23.19 -21.52 -5.64
C LEU A 604 23.50 -21.49 -7.16
N GLU A 605 24.65 -22.03 -7.59
CA GLU A 605 24.97 -22.17 -9.02
C GLU A 605 23.96 -23.09 -9.72
N SER A 606 23.57 -24.18 -9.05
CA SER A 606 22.56 -25.13 -9.54
C SER A 606 21.17 -24.51 -9.64
N LEU A 607 20.76 -23.72 -8.63
CA LEU A 607 19.49 -22.98 -8.64
C LEU A 607 19.44 -21.95 -9.78
N LEU A 608 20.55 -21.25 -10.04
CA LEU A 608 20.65 -20.30 -11.15
C LEU A 608 20.59 -20.99 -12.53
N CYS A 609 21.21 -22.16 -12.69
CA CYS A 609 21.08 -22.96 -13.91
C CYS A 609 19.61 -23.37 -14.16
N ALA A 610 18.92 -23.81 -13.12
CA ALA A 610 17.52 -24.19 -13.17
C ALA A 610 16.60 -23.01 -13.53
N TRP A 611 16.89 -21.83 -12.97
CA TRP A 611 16.18 -20.61 -13.33
C TRP A 611 16.43 -20.17 -14.79
N ILE A 612 17.67 -20.27 -15.31
CA ILE A 612 17.97 -20.03 -16.74
C ILE A 612 17.17 -20.98 -17.62
N TRP A 613 17.08 -22.26 -17.24
CA TRP A 613 16.28 -23.24 -17.95
C TRP A 613 14.78 -22.85 -17.99
N LYS A 614 14.22 -22.41 -16.86
CA LYS A 614 12.84 -21.88 -16.78
C LYS A 614 12.65 -20.70 -17.74
N LEU A 615 13.59 -19.75 -17.74
CA LEU A 615 13.56 -18.58 -18.64
C LEU A 615 13.63 -18.95 -20.14
N CYS A 616 14.20 -20.11 -20.49
CA CYS A 616 14.21 -20.63 -21.86
C CYS A 616 12.83 -21.14 -22.30
N GLY A 617 12.03 -21.68 -21.37
CA GLY A 617 10.65 -22.09 -21.62
C GLY A 617 9.68 -20.90 -21.62
N HIS A 618 9.65 -20.14 -20.52
CA HIS A 618 8.76 -19.01 -20.31
C HIS A 618 9.51 -17.84 -19.66
N GLY A 619 9.37 -16.63 -20.20
CA GLY A 619 9.88 -15.43 -19.53
C GLY A 619 9.07 -15.06 -18.27
N PRO A 620 9.51 -14.04 -17.50
CA PRO A 620 8.94 -13.62 -16.21
C PRO A 620 7.41 -13.49 -16.12
N VAL A 621 6.76 -13.13 -17.23
CA VAL A 621 5.30 -12.91 -17.31
C VAL A 621 4.72 -13.57 -18.58
N LYS A 622 5.04 -14.85 -18.82
CA LYS A 622 4.65 -15.61 -20.04
C LYS A 622 4.96 -14.89 -21.37
N LYS A 623 5.92 -13.98 -21.37
CA LYS A 623 6.43 -13.33 -22.59
C LYS A 623 7.58 -14.14 -23.15
N GLU A 624 7.55 -14.43 -24.44
CA GLU A 624 8.72 -14.99 -25.11
C GLU A 624 9.84 -13.93 -25.16
N ILE A 625 10.87 -14.11 -24.33
CA ILE A 625 12.05 -13.24 -24.29
C ILE A 625 13.11 -13.69 -25.29
N LYS A 626 14.01 -12.79 -25.71
CA LYS A 626 15.13 -13.13 -26.61
C LYS A 626 16.26 -13.82 -25.82
N LEU A 627 17.11 -14.59 -26.48
CA LEU A 627 18.29 -15.19 -25.84
C LEU A 627 19.22 -14.13 -25.21
N GLU A 628 19.39 -12.97 -25.87
CA GLU A 628 20.15 -11.86 -25.27
C GLU A 628 19.49 -11.31 -24.00
N THR A 629 18.17 -11.39 -23.89
CA THR A 629 17.43 -10.98 -22.68
C THR A 629 17.63 -11.97 -21.53
N ILE A 630 17.73 -13.28 -21.80
CA ILE A 630 18.07 -14.28 -20.78
C ILE A 630 19.48 -14.03 -20.24
N MET A 631 20.43 -13.73 -21.14
CA MET A 631 21.79 -13.35 -20.75
C MET A 631 21.78 -12.09 -19.88
N ASP A 632 21.07 -11.03 -20.30
CA ASP A 632 20.93 -9.80 -19.52
C ASP A 632 20.35 -10.08 -18.13
N TYR A 633 19.29 -10.90 -18.04
CA TYR A 633 18.61 -11.23 -16.77
C TYR A 633 19.49 -12.02 -15.82
N PHE A 634 20.23 -13.01 -16.33
CA PHE A 634 21.17 -13.77 -15.51
C PHE A 634 22.30 -12.86 -14.99
N PHE A 635 22.91 -12.04 -15.84
CA PHE A 635 24.01 -11.17 -15.42
C PHE A 635 23.57 -10.01 -14.52
N GLU A 636 22.28 -9.68 -14.51
CA GLU A 636 21.71 -8.67 -13.63
C GLU A 636 21.68 -9.10 -12.16
N ILE A 637 21.54 -10.40 -11.85
CA ILE A 637 21.47 -10.91 -10.47
C ILE A 637 22.44 -12.04 -10.13
N GLY A 638 22.90 -12.82 -11.12
CA GLY A 638 23.66 -14.05 -10.91
C GLY A 638 25.05 -13.81 -10.34
N GLU A 639 25.85 -12.92 -10.96
CA GLU A 639 27.18 -12.57 -10.44
C GLU A 639 27.09 -11.89 -9.05
N PRO A 640 26.19 -10.91 -8.82
CA PRO A 640 25.96 -10.36 -7.48
C PRO A 640 25.58 -11.39 -6.42
N LEU A 641 24.59 -12.25 -6.69
CA LEU A 641 24.12 -13.27 -5.75
C LEU A 641 25.24 -14.24 -5.38
N LEU A 642 25.97 -14.74 -6.38
CA LEU A 642 27.10 -15.64 -6.17
C LEU A 642 28.28 -14.98 -5.43
N SER A 643 28.34 -13.66 -5.37
CA SER A 643 29.43 -12.96 -4.65
C SER A 643 29.06 -12.59 -3.23
N ILE A 644 27.78 -12.63 -2.88
CA ILE A 644 27.22 -12.12 -1.61
C ILE A 644 26.70 -13.24 -0.72
N ALA A 645 26.00 -14.21 -1.31
CA ALA A 645 25.30 -15.25 -0.59
C ALA A 645 26.22 -16.42 -0.26
N ASP A 646 25.97 -17.09 0.87
CA ASP A 646 26.58 -18.38 1.14
C ASP A 646 26.03 -19.41 0.14
N HIS A 647 26.94 -20.20 -0.42
CA HIS A 647 26.70 -21.08 -1.55
C HIS A 647 25.97 -22.37 -1.19
N ASN A 648 25.98 -22.76 0.10
CA ASN A 648 25.57 -24.09 0.55
C ASN A 648 24.20 -24.14 1.26
N ASP A 649 23.75 -23.04 1.89
CA ASP A 649 22.52 -23.03 2.72
C ASP A 649 21.40 -22.11 2.14
N PHE A 650 21.48 -21.79 0.84
CA PHE A 650 20.62 -20.75 0.23
C PHE A 650 19.11 -21.06 0.26
N LEU A 651 18.69 -22.32 0.41
CA LEU A 651 17.27 -22.71 0.51
C LEU A 651 16.74 -22.69 1.94
N ASP A 652 17.62 -22.70 2.94
CA ASP A 652 17.27 -22.76 4.37
C ASP A 652 17.24 -21.38 5.03
N LEU A 653 17.47 -20.33 4.24
CA LEU A 653 17.38 -18.95 4.67
C LEU A 653 15.93 -18.62 5.05
N ASN A 654 15.76 -17.91 6.17
CA ASN A 654 14.48 -17.29 6.48
C ASN A 654 14.22 -16.06 5.60
N ASP A 655 12.99 -15.55 5.66
CA ASP A 655 12.54 -14.33 4.99
C ASP A 655 13.52 -13.14 5.14
N PHE A 656 14.02 -12.91 6.34
CA PHE A 656 14.92 -11.80 6.66
C PHE A 656 16.31 -11.98 6.02
N GLU A 657 16.82 -13.21 5.97
CA GLU A 657 18.12 -13.49 5.36
C GLU A 657 18.08 -13.32 3.84
N TYR A 658 16.97 -13.70 3.20
CA TYR A 658 16.72 -13.35 1.80
C TYR A 658 16.67 -11.83 1.60
N GLU A 659 15.93 -11.09 2.44
CA GLU A 659 15.88 -9.63 2.38
C GLU A 659 17.29 -9.02 2.50
N GLU A 660 18.09 -9.49 3.46
CA GLU A 660 19.45 -8.98 3.69
C GLU A 660 20.35 -9.20 2.47
N ILE A 661 20.32 -10.39 1.86
CA ILE A 661 21.09 -10.72 0.66
C ILE A 661 20.62 -9.90 -0.53
N TYR A 662 19.31 -9.79 -0.77
CA TYR A 662 18.76 -9.07 -1.92
C TYR A 662 19.03 -7.57 -1.85
N LEU A 663 18.95 -6.97 -0.67
CA LEU A 663 19.41 -5.60 -0.44
C LEU A 663 20.91 -5.44 -0.77
N ARG A 664 21.78 -6.38 -0.35
CA ARG A 664 23.21 -6.32 -0.71
C ARG A 664 23.41 -6.46 -2.22
N VAL A 665 22.58 -7.24 -2.91
CA VAL A 665 22.64 -7.36 -4.38
C VAL A 665 22.24 -6.06 -5.06
N LEU A 666 21.24 -5.35 -4.54
CA LEU A 666 20.87 -4.02 -5.02
C LEU A 666 22.03 -3.02 -4.86
N ASP A 667 22.85 -3.17 -3.81
CA ASP A 667 24.02 -2.33 -3.53
C ASP A 667 25.29 -2.75 -4.31
N TYR A 668 25.38 -4.01 -4.75
CA TYR A 668 26.61 -4.65 -5.28
C TYR A 668 27.21 -3.96 -6.51
N GLY A 669 26.43 -3.14 -7.23
CA GLY A 669 26.92 -2.42 -8.40
C GLY A 669 26.06 -1.21 -8.70
N SER A 670 26.39 -0.07 -8.10
CA SER A 670 25.73 1.21 -8.39
C SER A 670 25.59 1.46 -9.90
N LEU A 671 24.39 1.23 -10.43
CA LEU A 671 23.77 1.89 -11.59
C LEU A 671 24.60 2.02 -12.87
N GLN A 672 25.39 1.03 -13.28
CA GLN A 672 26.12 1.14 -14.56
C GLN A 672 25.22 1.14 -15.82
N LYS A 673 23.92 0.81 -15.75
CA LYS A 673 23.04 0.77 -16.93
C LYS A 673 21.57 1.18 -16.73
N GLY A 674 21.22 1.88 -15.65
CA GLY A 674 19.84 2.38 -15.45
C GLY A 674 18.74 1.29 -15.46
N ARG A 675 19.09 0.04 -15.15
CA ARG A 675 18.17 -1.08 -14.90
C ARG A 675 18.33 -1.49 -13.44
N SER A 676 17.21 -1.75 -12.76
CA SER A 676 17.18 -2.15 -11.35
C SER A 676 17.00 -3.67 -11.26
N PRO A 677 17.90 -4.39 -10.56
CA PRO A 677 17.87 -5.85 -10.52
C PRO A 677 16.69 -6.42 -9.72
N ILE A 678 15.92 -5.58 -9.02
CA ILE A 678 14.83 -6.01 -8.15
C ILE A 678 13.77 -6.84 -8.86
N GLY A 679 13.40 -6.49 -10.09
CA GLY A 679 12.40 -7.25 -10.85
C GLY A 679 12.89 -8.67 -11.17
N ARG A 680 14.21 -8.86 -11.34
CA ARG A 680 14.81 -10.18 -11.60
C ARG A 680 15.00 -10.98 -10.31
N LEU A 681 15.34 -10.31 -9.21
CA LEU A 681 15.36 -10.94 -7.88
C LEU A 681 13.97 -11.47 -7.51
N PHE A 682 12.93 -10.67 -7.76
CA PHE A 682 11.53 -11.09 -7.58
C PHE A 682 11.18 -12.33 -8.42
N ASP A 683 11.53 -12.32 -9.71
CA ASP A 683 11.27 -13.47 -10.60
C ASP A 683 12.03 -14.74 -10.16
N PHE A 684 13.28 -14.59 -9.72
CA PHE A 684 14.10 -15.71 -9.24
C PHE A 684 13.54 -16.26 -7.93
N HIS A 685 13.19 -15.40 -6.99
CA HIS A 685 12.67 -15.83 -5.71
C HIS A 685 11.24 -16.40 -5.83
N THR A 686 10.41 -15.89 -6.73
CA THR A 686 9.12 -16.50 -7.08
C THR A 686 9.33 -17.92 -7.59
N TYR A 687 10.37 -18.15 -8.41
CA TYR A 687 10.79 -19.51 -8.78
C TYR A 687 11.21 -20.34 -7.56
N LEU A 688 11.91 -19.77 -6.57
CA LEU A 688 12.25 -20.50 -5.36
C LEU A 688 11.00 -20.89 -4.54
N ILE A 689 10.04 -19.98 -4.37
CA ILE A 689 8.77 -20.25 -3.69
C ILE A 689 8.01 -21.36 -4.43
N ASP A 690 7.84 -21.23 -5.74
CA ASP A 690 7.05 -22.16 -6.57
C ASP A 690 7.61 -23.59 -6.55
N HIS A 691 8.94 -23.75 -6.48
CA HIS A 691 9.61 -25.04 -6.72
C HIS A 691 10.32 -25.64 -5.48
N TYR A 692 10.73 -24.80 -4.54
CA TYR A 692 11.48 -25.15 -3.32
C TYR A 692 10.81 -24.67 -2.03
N LEU A 693 9.70 -23.94 -2.11
CA LEU A 693 8.85 -23.57 -0.95
C LEU A 693 9.59 -22.75 0.13
N VAL A 694 10.54 -21.94 -0.30
CA VAL A 694 11.29 -21.04 0.59
C VAL A 694 10.39 -19.92 1.13
N GLU A 695 10.80 -19.29 2.23
CA GLU A 695 10.09 -18.13 2.79
C GLU A 695 10.26 -16.88 1.90
N SER A 696 9.20 -16.07 1.78
CA SER A 696 9.25 -14.82 1.02
C SER A 696 9.79 -13.65 1.85
N PRO A 697 10.80 -12.90 1.38
CA PRO A 697 11.22 -11.65 2.02
C PRO A 697 10.16 -10.56 1.89
N ASP A 698 10.34 -9.45 2.62
CA ASP A 698 9.51 -8.25 2.43
C ASP A 698 9.88 -7.52 1.12
N TRP A 699 9.12 -7.83 0.07
CA TRP A 699 9.26 -7.18 -1.23
C TRP A 699 9.00 -5.69 -1.20
N SER A 700 8.18 -5.19 -0.27
CA SER A 700 7.86 -3.76 -0.18
C SER A 700 9.12 -2.94 0.10
N VAL A 701 9.96 -3.41 1.02
CA VAL A 701 11.26 -2.80 1.37
C VAL A 701 12.22 -2.89 0.20
N LEU A 702 12.32 -4.07 -0.43
CA LEU A 702 13.24 -4.30 -1.54
C LEU A 702 12.90 -3.45 -2.78
N PHE A 703 11.62 -3.30 -3.14
CA PHE A 703 11.19 -2.42 -4.23
C PHE A 703 11.40 -0.94 -3.88
N ALA A 704 11.12 -0.54 -2.64
CA ALA A 704 11.29 0.84 -2.19
C ALA A 704 12.78 1.27 -2.22
N GLU A 705 13.70 0.44 -1.72
CA GLU A 705 15.15 0.68 -1.81
C GLU A 705 15.65 0.70 -3.26
N ALA A 706 15.03 -0.08 -4.14
CA ALA A 706 15.28 -0.04 -5.57
C ALA A 706 14.75 1.24 -6.28
N GLY A 707 14.09 2.14 -5.54
CA GLY A 707 13.46 3.36 -6.08
C GLY A 707 12.24 3.08 -6.96
N LEU A 708 11.66 1.88 -6.87
CA LEU A 708 10.51 1.42 -7.64
C LEU A 708 9.28 1.30 -6.72
N LYS A 709 8.09 1.36 -7.33
CA LYS A 709 6.84 1.10 -6.61
C LYS A 709 6.59 -0.41 -6.63
N ALA A 710 6.49 -1.04 -5.45
CA ALA A 710 5.98 -2.40 -5.33
C ALA A 710 4.58 -2.49 -5.97
N SER A 711 4.26 -3.62 -6.59
CA SER A 711 2.88 -3.86 -7.02
C SER A 711 2.01 -4.19 -5.79
N LYS A 712 0.74 -3.78 -5.77
CA LYS A 712 -0.13 -3.89 -4.56
C LYS A 712 -0.24 -5.29 -3.92
N PRO A 713 -0.19 -6.42 -4.66
CA PRO A 713 -0.18 -7.76 -4.07
C PRO A 713 1.04 -8.04 -3.18
N GLU A 714 2.16 -7.35 -3.43
CA GLU A 714 3.48 -7.61 -2.82
C GLU A 714 3.72 -6.83 -1.52
N ILE A 715 2.76 -6.01 -1.08
CA ILE A 715 2.88 -5.24 0.17
C ILE A 715 2.40 -6.10 1.33
N ASP A 716 3.31 -6.39 2.26
CA ASP A 716 2.96 -6.97 3.54
C ASP A 716 2.38 -5.91 4.47
N ALA A 717 1.19 -6.15 4.99
CA ALA A 717 0.42 -5.14 5.73
C ALA A 717 -0.05 -5.66 7.09
N ASN A 718 0.61 -6.67 7.66
CA ASN A 718 0.20 -7.21 8.96
C ASN A 718 0.80 -6.40 10.14
N LEU A 719 0.27 -6.58 11.36
CA LEU A 719 0.76 -5.93 12.58
C LEU A 719 0.59 -6.82 13.82
N ILE A 720 1.25 -6.46 14.91
CA ILE A 720 1.14 -7.11 16.22
C ILE A 720 0.66 -6.07 17.25
N THR A 721 -0.38 -6.39 18.01
CA THR A 721 -0.92 -5.50 19.06
C THR A 721 -0.05 -5.52 20.32
N HIS A 722 -0.27 -4.56 21.23
CA HIS A 722 0.48 -4.52 22.49
C HIS A 722 0.20 -5.74 23.37
N GLN A 723 -1.06 -6.18 23.47
CA GLN A 723 -1.42 -7.34 24.26
C GLN A 723 -0.86 -8.64 23.68
N GLU A 724 -0.87 -8.78 22.35
CA GLU A 724 -0.25 -9.95 21.69
C GLU A 724 1.25 -10.03 22.00
N TYR A 725 1.95 -8.90 21.93
CA TYR A 725 3.36 -8.82 22.30
C TYR A 725 3.60 -9.19 23.78
N LEU A 726 2.84 -8.59 24.70
CA LEU A 726 2.98 -8.88 26.13
C LEU A 726 2.69 -10.35 26.43
N LYS A 727 1.72 -10.95 25.75
CA LYS A 727 1.41 -12.38 25.90
C LYS A 727 2.52 -13.26 25.36
N CYS A 728 3.13 -12.91 24.22
CA CYS A 728 4.33 -13.60 23.74
C CYS A 728 5.47 -13.51 24.77
N LEU A 729 5.70 -12.33 25.35
CA LEU A 729 6.75 -12.15 26.35
C LEU A 729 6.48 -12.98 27.61
N GLU A 730 5.24 -12.97 28.11
CA GLU A 730 4.81 -13.78 29.25
C GLU A 730 5.04 -15.28 29.01
N ILE A 731 4.57 -15.80 27.88
CA ILE A 731 4.73 -17.22 27.53
C ILE A 731 6.21 -17.57 27.40
N CYS A 732 7.01 -16.75 26.70
CA CYS A 732 8.43 -17.01 26.47
C CYS A 732 9.24 -17.05 27.77
N VAL A 733 8.98 -16.13 28.71
CA VAL A 733 9.71 -16.06 29.99
C VAL A 733 9.35 -17.24 30.92
N ASN A 734 8.13 -17.76 30.80
CA ASN A 734 7.63 -18.86 31.61
C ASN A 734 7.79 -20.25 30.94
N ASP A 735 8.30 -20.32 29.72
CA ASP A 735 8.41 -21.59 28.97
C ASP A 735 9.47 -22.51 29.56
N GLU A 736 9.02 -23.56 30.26
CA GLU A 736 9.90 -24.50 30.94
C GLU A 736 10.79 -25.34 29.99
N SER A 737 10.43 -25.44 28.71
CA SER A 737 11.20 -26.18 27.70
C SER A 737 12.53 -25.48 27.34
N LEU A 738 12.62 -24.17 27.58
CA LEU A 738 13.84 -23.40 27.35
C LEU A 738 14.69 -23.30 28.61
N PHE A 739 16.02 -23.28 28.46
CA PHE A 739 16.91 -22.88 29.56
C PHE A 739 16.63 -21.45 30.00
N GLU A 740 16.77 -21.16 31.30
CA GLU A 740 16.44 -19.86 31.89
C GLU A 740 17.08 -18.69 31.13
N GLN A 741 18.37 -18.78 30.80
CA GLN A 741 19.07 -17.74 30.03
C GLN A 741 18.42 -17.50 28.66
N LYS A 742 18.05 -18.56 27.93
CA LYS A 742 17.42 -18.45 26.60
C LYS A 742 16.04 -17.79 26.68
N ARG A 743 15.25 -18.06 27.73
CA ARG A 743 13.95 -17.40 27.97
C ARG A 743 14.08 -15.87 27.99
N TYR A 744 15.03 -15.37 28.78
CA TYR A 744 15.28 -13.92 28.88
C TYR A 744 15.93 -13.34 27.62
N GLN A 745 16.81 -14.08 26.95
CA GLN A 745 17.39 -13.64 25.68
C GLN A 745 16.33 -13.52 24.58
N TYR A 746 15.47 -14.53 24.41
CA TYR A 746 14.39 -14.49 23.43
C TYR A 746 13.33 -13.43 23.79
N GLY A 747 13.00 -13.29 25.08
CA GLY A 747 12.16 -12.19 25.57
C GLY A 747 12.75 -10.82 25.26
N CYS A 748 14.07 -10.65 25.37
CA CYS A 748 14.74 -9.40 25.00
C CYS A 748 14.69 -9.14 23.48
N ILE A 749 14.74 -10.18 22.63
CA ILE A 749 14.55 -10.02 21.18
C ILE A 749 13.13 -9.51 20.87
N LEU A 750 12.10 -10.08 21.51
CA LEU A 750 10.70 -9.60 21.38
C LEU A 750 10.60 -8.11 21.78
N LEU A 751 11.18 -7.74 22.92
CA LEU A 751 11.19 -6.37 23.44
C LEU A 751 11.89 -5.39 22.48
N LEU A 752 13.07 -5.77 21.98
CA LEU A 752 13.83 -4.98 21.00
C LEU A 752 13.09 -4.83 19.66
N GLY A 753 12.38 -5.86 19.23
CA GLY A 753 11.49 -5.79 18.06
C GLY A 753 10.35 -4.81 18.28
N TYR A 754 9.58 -4.96 19.36
CA TYR A 754 8.35 -4.21 19.60
C TYR A 754 8.58 -2.72 19.93
N TRP A 755 9.49 -2.42 20.87
CA TRP A 755 9.70 -1.05 21.36
C TRP A 755 10.75 -0.26 20.58
N PHE A 756 11.74 -0.94 20.00
CA PHE A 756 12.84 -0.31 19.26
C PHE A 756 12.78 -0.60 17.75
N GLN A 757 11.76 -1.33 17.27
CA GLN A 757 11.51 -1.59 15.84
C GLN A 757 12.74 -2.14 15.10
N LEU A 758 13.61 -2.86 15.82
CA LEU A 758 14.81 -3.44 15.26
C LEU A 758 14.44 -4.61 14.37
N ARG A 759 15.17 -4.75 13.26
CA ARG A 759 15.13 -5.99 12.48
C ARG A 759 15.69 -7.13 13.33
N PHE A 760 15.27 -8.37 13.08
CA PHE A 760 15.72 -9.53 13.84
C PHE A 760 17.26 -9.62 13.89
N GLY A 761 17.92 -9.46 12.74
CA GLY A 761 19.38 -9.44 12.68
C GLY A 761 20.04 -8.23 13.33
N GLU A 762 19.37 -7.09 13.47
CA GLU A 762 19.88 -5.95 14.22
C GLU A 762 19.83 -6.25 15.73
N ALA A 763 18.71 -6.79 16.23
CA ALA A 763 18.52 -7.10 17.64
C ALA A 763 19.52 -8.14 18.17
N VAL A 764 19.77 -9.21 17.41
CA VAL A 764 20.69 -10.29 17.85
C VAL A 764 22.15 -9.85 17.89
N ARG A 765 22.53 -8.86 17.07
CA ARG A 765 23.93 -8.46 16.87
C ARG A 765 24.36 -7.27 17.73
N LEU A 766 23.50 -6.79 18.65
CA LEU A 766 23.83 -5.69 19.57
C LEU A 766 24.93 -6.10 20.57
N GLN A 767 25.65 -5.12 21.08
CA GLN A 767 26.58 -5.25 22.19
C GLN A 767 26.10 -4.44 23.40
N PHE A 768 26.64 -4.72 24.59
CA PHE A 768 26.27 -3.98 25.80
C PHE A 768 26.44 -2.44 25.65
N ARG A 769 27.54 -2.00 25.02
CA ARG A 769 27.81 -0.58 24.74
C ARG A 769 26.81 0.10 23.80
N ASP A 770 26.05 -0.69 23.04
CA ASP A 770 25.05 -0.18 22.11
C ASP A 770 23.76 0.21 22.83
N ILE A 771 23.61 -0.10 24.13
CA ILE A 771 22.44 0.27 24.93
C ILE A 771 22.84 1.30 25.99
N GLN A 772 22.18 2.45 25.98
CA GLN A 772 22.28 3.48 27.02
C GLN A 772 20.98 3.53 27.79
N PHE A 773 21.04 3.56 29.12
CA PHE A 773 19.84 3.48 29.96
C PHE A 773 20.02 4.18 31.30
N THR A 774 18.90 4.62 31.89
CA THR A 774 18.83 5.08 33.29
C THR A 774 18.65 3.90 34.24
N ASP A 775 19.04 4.06 35.51
CA ASP A 775 18.98 2.97 36.51
C ASP A 775 17.55 2.42 36.73
N ASP A 776 16.53 3.26 36.54
CA ASP A 776 15.11 2.90 36.64
C ASP A 776 14.49 2.32 35.33
N LEU A 777 15.29 2.25 34.27
CA LEU A 777 14.91 1.86 32.91
C LEU A 777 13.74 2.68 32.32
N GLU A 778 13.52 3.90 32.80
CA GLU A 778 12.52 4.81 32.21
C GLU A 778 12.98 5.42 30.89
N GLN A 779 14.29 5.61 30.72
CA GLN A 779 14.89 6.05 29.47
C GLN A 779 15.89 5.01 28.99
N VAL A 780 15.67 4.51 27.78
CA VAL A 780 16.56 3.54 27.13
C VAL A 780 16.76 3.96 25.68
N TRP A 781 18.00 3.92 25.20
CA TRP A 781 18.40 4.24 23.84
C TRP A 781 19.22 3.10 23.27
N VAL A 782 18.90 2.68 22.05
CA VAL A 782 19.66 1.67 21.32
C VAL A 782 20.39 2.32 20.14
N GLN A 783 21.70 2.17 20.13
CA GLN A 783 22.60 2.63 19.09
C GLN A 783 22.78 1.52 18.05
N VAL A 784 22.17 1.67 16.88
CA VAL A 784 22.41 0.76 15.75
C VAL A 784 23.61 1.29 14.97
N THR A 785 24.77 0.65 15.13
CA THR A 785 26.03 1.02 14.46
C THR A 785 26.76 -0.18 13.89
N ASN A 786 27.81 0.08 13.10
CA ASN A 786 28.74 -0.95 12.67
C ASN A 786 29.48 -1.53 13.87
N ASN A 787 29.50 -2.85 13.98
CA ASN A 787 30.25 -3.55 15.01
C ASN A 787 30.96 -4.80 14.43
N ILE A 788 31.54 -5.62 15.28
CA ILE A 788 32.29 -6.82 14.83
C ILE A 788 31.38 -7.88 14.20
N PHE A 789 30.07 -7.86 14.51
CA PHE A 789 29.09 -8.83 14.04
C PHE A 789 28.35 -8.35 12.78
N HIS A 790 28.39 -7.06 12.45
CA HIS A 790 27.68 -6.51 11.30
C HIS A 790 28.24 -5.18 10.79
N ARG A 791 28.19 -4.99 9.46
CA ARG A 791 28.38 -3.69 8.78
C ARG A 791 27.08 -3.28 8.09
N LEU A 792 26.59 -2.10 8.45
CA LEU A 792 25.45 -1.40 7.87
C LEU A 792 25.79 -0.92 6.45
N LYS A 793 24.79 -1.01 5.57
CA LYS A 793 24.90 -0.77 4.11
C LYS A 793 25.09 0.69 3.71
N SER A 794 24.58 1.62 4.52
CA SER A 794 24.62 3.06 4.23
C SER A 794 24.89 3.85 5.51
N SER A 795 25.36 5.08 5.36
CA SER A 795 25.49 6.02 6.50
C SER A 795 24.15 6.26 7.19
N SER A 796 23.03 6.15 6.47
CA SER A 796 21.67 6.28 7.00
C SER A 796 21.22 5.09 7.87
N GLY A 797 21.90 3.95 7.77
CA GLY A 797 21.63 2.79 8.63
C GLY A 797 22.10 3.00 10.07
N VAL A 798 23.07 3.89 10.29
CA VAL A 798 23.56 4.27 11.61
C VAL A 798 22.54 5.21 12.26
N ARG A 799 21.93 4.78 13.36
CA ARG A 799 20.84 5.51 14.00
C ARG A 799 20.74 5.23 15.48
N GLN A 800 20.06 6.12 16.19
CA GLN A 800 19.66 5.95 17.58
C GLN A 800 18.16 5.72 17.63
N VAL A 801 17.73 4.71 18.37
CA VAL A 801 16.32 4.42 18.59
C VAL A 801 15.99 4.57 20.07
N PRO A 802 15.19 5.57 20.47
CA PRO A 802 14.71 5.71 21.84
C PRO A 802 13.59 4.72 22.15
N LEU A 803 13.42 4.40 23.43
CA LEU A 803 12.24 3.68 23.94
C LEU A 803 10.97 4.50 23.66
N LEU A 804 10.09 3.96 22.81
CA LEU A 804 8.86 4.62 22.37
C LEU A 804 7.64 4.31 23.26
N GLY A 805 7.76 4.46 24.59
CA GLY A 805 6.69 4.19 25.55
C GLY A 805 7.18 3.99 26.99
N SER A 806 6.43 3.19 27.77
CA SER A 806 6.78 2.82 29.15
C SER A 806 6.83 1.31 29.30
N LEU A 807 7.94 0.79 29.84
CA LEU A 807 8.11 -0.64 30.09
C LEU A 807 7.29 -1.09 31.30
N THR A 808 6.59 -2.21 31.16
CA THR A 808 5.93 -2.94 32.24
C THR A 808 6.96 -3.58 33.19
N GLY A 809 6.50 -4.05 34.36
CA GLY A 809 7.37 -4.71 35.33
C GLY A 809 8.09 -5.96 34.78
N LEU A 810 7.39 -6.77 33.97
CA LEU A 810 7.97 -7.94 33.32
C LEU A 810 9.06 -7.55 32.30
N GLU A 811 8.82 -6.50 31.52
CA GLU A 811 9.78 -6.02 30.52
C GLU A 811 11.03 -5.45 31.16
N LYS A 812 10.87 -4.66 32.24
CA LYS A 812 12.01 -4.19 33.04
C LYS A 812 12.80 -5.35 33.61
N GLN A 813 12.14 -6.40 34.10
CA GLN A 813 12.79 -7.60 34.59
C GLN A 813 13.62 -8.31 33.51
N VAL A 814 13.04 -8.49 32.32
CA VAL A 814 13.72 -9.12 31.18
C VAL A 814 14.96 -8.33 30.77
N LEU A 815 14.79 -7.02 30.54
CA LEU A 815 15.87 -6.15 30.10
C LEU A 815 16.98 -6.06 31.17
N HIS A 816 16.62 -5.89 32.44
CA HIS A 816 17.57 -5.85 33.55
C HIS A 816 18.41 -7.13 33.64
N ARG A 817 17.79 -8.31 33.54
CA ARG A 817 18.50 -9.60 33.59
C ARG A 817 19.49 -9.75 32.43
N VAL A 818 19.08 -9.43 31.21
CA VAL A 818 19.95 -9.50 30.03
C VAL A 818 21.10 -8.49 30.14
N LEU A 819 20.81 -7.24 30.52
CA LEU A 819 21.84 -6.21 30.70
C LEU A 819 22.84 -6.56 31.81
N THR A 820 22.38 -7.15 32.91
CA THR A 820 23.25 -7.57 34.02
C THR A 820 24.22 -8.65 33.57
N ASN A 821 23.74 -9.68 32.87
CA ASN A 821 24.59 -10.74 32.32
C ASN A 821 25.55 -10.19 31.25
N ALA A 822 25.03 -9.37 30.32
CA ALA A 822 25.85 -8.77 29.27
C ALA A 822 26.92 -7.83 29.82
N LYS A 823 26.66 -7.11 30.93
CA LYS A 823 27.67 -6.28 31.61
C LYS A 823 28.82 -7.11 32.14
N MET A 824 28.54 -8.24 32.80
CA MET A 824 29.59 -9.15 33.28
C MET A 824 30.45 -9.68 32.13
N ASN A 825 29.80 -10.08 31.02
CA ASN A 825 30.51 -10.56 29.84
C ASN A 825 31.31 -9.44 29.15
N PHE A 826 30.80 -8.21 29.12
CA PHE A 826 31.48 -7.05 28.55
C PHE A 826 32.72 -6.64 29.36
N GLU A 827 32.66 -6.74 30.70
CA GLU A 827 33.79 -6.51 31.59
C GLU A 827 34.89 -7.57 31.39
N ALA A 828 34.52 -8.81 31.05
CA ALA A 828 35.45 -9.88 30.69
C ALA A 828 36.01 -9.73 29.25
N ASP A 829 35.17 -9.37 28.29
CA ASP A 829 35.50 -9.13 26.88
C ASP A 829 34.64 -8.02 26.30
N ASN A 830 35.24 -6.86 26.03
CA ASN A 830 34.53 -5.68 25.53
C ASN A 830 33.94 -5.83 24.11
N LEU A 831 34.20 -6.97 23.46
CA LEU A 831 33.63 -7.35 22.17
C LEU A 831 32.47 -8.36 22.29
N ALA A 832 32.14 -8.83 23.50
CA ALA A 832 31.03 -9.75 23.72
C ALA A 832 29.71 -9.20 23.17
N ALA A 833 28.88 -10.10 22.63
CA ALA A 833 27.54 -9.77 22.19
C ALA A 833 26.60 -9.58 23.40
N LEU A 834 25.56 -8.75 23.23
CA LEU A 834 24.48 -8.61 24.20
C LEU A 834 23.77 -9.97 24.43
N LEU A 835 23.55 -10.72 23.34
CA LEU A 835 22.91 -12.02 23.34
C LEU A 835 23.93 -13.11 22.94
N THR A 836 24.77 -13.51 23.90
CA THR A 836 25.82 -14.54 23.75
C THR A 836 25.30 -15.94 24.10
N SER A 837 25.81 -17.00 23.46
CA SER A 837 25.45 -18.38 23.80
C SER A 837 25.98 -18.79 25.18
N ASP A 838 27.28 -18.54 25.46
CA ASP A 838 27.98 -19.02 26.66
C ASP A 838 29.00 -18.00 27.23
N GLY A 839 28.76 -16.69 27.05
CA GLY A 839 29.70 -15.66 27.50
C GLY A 839 30.89 -15.45 26.55
N THR A 840 30.91 -16.15 25.42
CA THR A 840 31.88 -15.99 24.34
C THR A 840 31.45 -14.88 23.37
N ARG A 841 32.30 -14.62 22.36
CA ARG A 841 31.94 -13.76 21.22
C ARG A 841 30.89 -14.39 20.29
N ASP A 842 30.46 -15.62 20.54
CA ASP A 842 29.49 -16.29 19.69
C ASP A 842 28.07 -15.79 19.96
N LEU A 843 27.34 -15.52 18.89
CA LEU A 843 25.94 -15.12 18.96
C LEU A 843 25.09 -16.34 19.32
N ILE A 844 23.95 -16.09 19.97
CA ILE A 844 22.88 -17.08 20.06
C ILE A 844 22.50 -17.63 18.66
N ASP A 845 22.05 -18.88 18.62
CA ASP A 845 21.60 -19.53 17.40
C ASP A 845 20.38 -18.78 16.81
N ARG A 846 20.63 -18.06 15.71
CA ARG A 846 19.64 -17.22 15.02
C ARG A 846 18.49 -18.04 14.45
N GLY A 847 18.77 -19.24 13.91
CA GLY A 847 17.76 -20.10 13.31
C GLY A 847 16.79 -20.63 14.35
N LYS A 848 17.32 -21.11 15.49
CA LYS A 848 16.52 -21.58 16.62
C LYS A 848 15.69 -20.45 17.24
N ALA A 849 16.30 -19.29 17.49
CA ALA A 849 15.61 -18.14 18.05
C ALA A 849 14.48 -17.63 17.12
N SER A 850 14.76 -17.51 15.82
CA SER A 850 13.78 -17.07 14.81
C SER A 850 12.60 -18.03 14.72
N ARG A 851 12.86 -19.34 14.64
CA ARG A 851 11.81 -20.37 14.57
C ARG A 851 10.90 -20.33 15.79
N TYR A 852 11.48 -20.33 16.99
CA TYR A 852 10.73 -20.28 18.24
C TYR A 852 9.85 -19.02 18.30
N ILE A 853 10.42 -17.84 18.04
CA ILE A 853 9.71 -16.56 18.13
C ILE A 853 8.59 -16.47 17.08
N ASN A 854 8.83 -16.89 15.84
CA ASN A 854 7.80 -16.83 14.80
C ASN A 854 6.65 -17.81 15.06
N GLU A 855 6.92 -19.01 15.55
CA GLU A 855 5.86 -19.95 15.94
C GLU A 855 5.07 -19.44 17.15
N LEU A 856 5.75 -18.85 18.15
CA LEU A 856 5.09 -18.21 19.28
C LEU A 856 4.19 -17.05 18.83
N LEU A 857 4.66 -16.20 17.91
CA LEU A 857 3.86 -15.10 17.34
C LEU A 857 2.62 -15.61 16.61
N LYS A 858 2.77 -16.61 15.74
CA LYS A 858 1.62 -17.22 15.03
C LYS A 858 0.66 -17.86 16.02
N PHE A 859 1.17 -18.52 17.04
CA PHE A 859 0.36 -19.10 18.11
C PHE A 859 -0.42 -18.02 18.85
N VAL A 860 0.21 -16.96 19.36
CA VAL A 860 -0.48 -15.95 20.15
C VAL A 860 -1.47 -15.13 19.31
N THR A 861 -1.14 -14.83 18.05
CA THR A 861 -2.03 -14.05 17.18
C THR A 861 -3.12 -14.88 16.52
N GLY A 862 -2.88 -16.18 16.32
CA GLY A 862 -3.73 -17.05 15.50
C GLY A 862 -3.66 -16.78 14.00
N ASP A 863 -2.77 -15.88 13.56
CA ASP A 863 -2.60 -15.51 12.17
C ASP A 863 -1.31 -16.13 11.60
N PRO A 864 -1.38 -17.10 10.69
CA PRO A 864 -0.20 -17.77 10.14
C PRO A 864 0.68 -16.85 9.29
N ALA A 865 0.16 -15.68 8.88
CA ALA A 865 0.94 -14.68 8.15
C ALA A 865 1.81 -13.81 9.07
N VAL A 866 1.60 -13.85 10.40
CA VAL A 866 2.39 -13.03 11.34
C VAL A 866 3.81 -13.58 11.51
N ARG A 867 4.77 -12.66 11.64
CA ARG A 867 6.20 -12.92 11.86
C ARG A 867 6.86 -11.74 12.55
N PHE A 868 8.10 -11.90 13.00
CA PHE A 868 8.84 -10.90 13.78
C PHE A 868 8.90 -9.52 13.12
N HIS A 869 9.00 -9.47 11.79
CA HIS A 869 9.04 -8.20 11.04
C HIS A 869 7.81 -7.30 11.30
N HIS A 870 6.65 -7.86 11.64
CA HIS A 870 5.44 -7.09 11.92
C HIS A 870 5.51 -6.24 13.19
N PHE A 871 6.48 -6.46 14.07
CA PHE A 871 6.77 -5.50 15.14
C PHE A 871 7.20 -4.15 14.60
N ARG A 872 7.94 -4.15 13.48
CA ARG A 872 8.36 -2.92 12.80
C ARG A 872 7.18 -2.18 12.17
N HIS A 873 6.25 -2.89 11.52
CA HIS A 873 5.00 -2.31 11.03
C HIS A 873 4.16 -1.71 12.17
N ALA A 874 4.01 -2.47 13.27
CA ALA A 874 3.29 -2.00 14.45
C ALA A 874 3.91 -0.74 15.05
N GLY A 875 5.23 -0.72 15.25
CA GLY A 875 5.93 0.43 15.84
C GLY A 875 5.90 1.69 14.99
N PHE A 876 6.14 1.61 13.67
CA PHE A 876 6.04 2.78 12.80
C PHE A 876 4.60 3.25 12.58
N THR A 877 3.65 2.32 12.50
CA THR A 877 2.23 2.67 12.47
C THR A 877 1.84 3.42 13.74
N ARG A 878 2.25 2.91 14.92
CA ARG A 878 2.03 3.57 16.21
C ARG A 878 2.65 4.97 16.23
N LEU A 879 3.93 5.10 15.87
CA LEU A 879 4.63 6.40 15.84
C LEU A 879 3.90 7.43 14.96
N ILE A 880 3.48 7.04 13.75
CA ILE A 880 2.76 7.93 12.83
C ILE A 880 1.38 8.29 13.39
N VAL A 881 0.60 7.33 13.88
CA VAL A 881 -0.75 7.59 14.42
C VAL A 881 -0.69 8.51 15.64
N LEU A 882 0.23 8.25 16.58
CA LEU A 882 0.44 9.10 17.76
C LEU A 882 0.86 10.53 17.43
N SER A 883 1.55 10.72 16.29
CA SER A 883 1.96 12.05 15.85
C SER A 883 0.81 12.92 15.33
N PHE A 884 -0.36 12.34 15.03
CA PHE A 884 -1.47 13.04 14.36
C PHE A 884 -2.83 12.91 15.03
N THR A 885 -2.95 12.07 16.06
CA THR A 885 -4.21 11.80 16.74
C THR A 885 -4.09 12.27 18.19
N ASN A 886 -5.15 12.90 18.68
CA ASN A 886 -5.25 13.22 20.10
C ASN A 886 -6.00 12.06 20.77
N ALA A 887 -5.30 11.33 21.64
CA ALA A 887 -5.67 9.98 22.07
C ALA A 887 -7.06 9.84 22.72
N GLU A 888 -7.66 10.94 23.15
CA GLU A 888 -8.92 10.93 23.89
C GLU A 888 -10.20 11.01 23.05
N LYS A 889 -10.17 11.52 21.81
CA LYS A 889 -11.40 11.91 21.08
C LYS A 889 -11.68 11.16 19.78
N ASP A 890 -10.64 10.81 19.02
CA ASP A 890 -10.84 10.41 17.61
C ASP A 890 -11.02 8.89 17.43
N TRP A 891 -10.31 8.03 18.19
CA TRP A 891 -10.50 6.56 18.17
C TRP A 891 -9.82 5.85 19.36
N LYS A 892 -10.31 6.03 20.59
CA LYS A 892 -9.68 5.53 21.84
C LYS A 892 -9.25 4.05 21.77
N TYR A 893 -10.02 3.21 21.08
CA TYR A 893 -9.77 1.77 20.96
C TYR A 893 -8.54 1.40 20.12
N LEU A 894 -8.27 2.14 19.04
CA LEU A 894 -7.16 1.86 18.13
C LEU A 894 -5.81 2.23 18.77
N LEU A 895 -5.83 3.21 19.68
CA LEU A 895 -4.67 3.59 20.47
C LEU A 895 -4.53 2.73 21.73
N SER A 896 -5.62 2.32 22.38
CA SER A 896 -5.54 1.45 23.56
C SER A 896 -5.01 0.05 23.25
N SER A 897 -5.28 -0.49 22.05
CA SER A 897 -4.66 -1.76 21.61
C SER A 897 -3.21 -1.60 21.16
N MET A 898 -2.76 -0.37 20.91
CA MET A 898 -1.38 -0.05 20.52
C MET A 898 -0.52 0.46 21.68
N GLU A 899 -1.10 0.91 22.81
CA GLU A 899 -0.35 1.45 23.96
C GLU A 899 -1.14 1.62 25.26
N ASN A 900 -0.44 1.62 26.40
CA ASN A 900 -1.00 1.91 27.73
C ASN A 900 -0.98 3.41 28.13
N SER A 901 -0.05 4.23 27.61
CA SER A 901 -0.05 5.71 27.71
C SER A 901 1.30 6.29 27.26
N VAL A 902 1.33 7.18 26.25
CA VAL A 902 2.51 8.06 26.04
C VAL A 902 2.28 9.35 26.81
N ASP A 903 3.16 9.67 27.75
CA ASP A 903 3.22 11.01 28.34
C ASP A 903 3.65 12.04 27.29
N ALA A 904 3.19 13.29 27.45
CA ALA A 904 3.55 14.39 26.57
C ALA A 904 5.07 14.62 26.48
N GLU A 905 5.81 14.33 27.55
CA GLU A 905 7.27 14.42 27.60
C GLU A 905 7.97 13.32 26.80
N LYS A 906 7.47 12.08 26.80
CA LYS A 906 8.05 10.99 25.98
C LYS A 906 7.80 11.22 24.48
N ARG A 907 6.65 11.84 24.12
CA ARG A 907 6.45 12.39 22.76
C ARG A 907 7.50 13.45 22.40
N ALA A 908 7.98 14.22 23.38
CA ALA A 908 9.01 15.25 23.20
C ALA A 908 10.46 14.68 23.17
N VAL A 909 10.74 13.54 23.81
CA VAL A 909 12.08 12.89 23.81
C VAL A 909 12.38 12.19 22.48
N ILE A 910 11.38 11.60 21.83
CA ILE A 910 11.49 11.07 20.45
C ILE A 910 12.00 12.16 19.47
N SER A 911 11.84 13.45 19.84
CA SER A 911 12.18 14.64 19.03
C SER A 911 13.59 15.19 19.16
N GLY A 912 14.38 14.79 20.17
CA GLY A 912 15.71 15.40 20.38
C GLY A 912 15.73 16.93 20.42
N ASN A 913 14.74 17.59 21.06
CA ASN A 913 14.58 19.06 21.13
C ASN A 913 14.41 19.80 19.79
N PHE A 914 14.23 19.10 18.66
CA PHE A 914 13.81 19.71 17.40
C PHE A 914 12.28 19.56 17.25
N ASP A 915 11.57 20.65 16.94
CA ASP A 915 10.10 20.74 16.81
C ASP A 915 9.50 19.60 15.95
N ILE A 916 9.15 18.47 16.57
CA ILE A 916 8.45 17.35 15.93
C ILE A 916 7.05 17.77 15.46
N GLU A 917 6.46 18.82 16.01
CA GLU A 917 5.21 19.38 15.49
C GLU A 917 5.29 19.72 13.99
N GLN A 918 6.50 19.92 13.46
CA GLN A 918 6.71 20.31 12.08
C GLN A 918 7.00 19.12 11.13
N ASN A 919 7.54 17.97 11.59
CA ASN A 919 7.93 16.89 10.66
C ASN A 919 8.05 15.44 11.22
N PRO A 920 6.99 14.85 11.80
CA PRO A 920 7.02 13.51 12.41
C PRO A 920 7.32 12.37 11.41
N LEU A 921 7.03 12.58 10.12
CA LEU A 921 7.32 11.58 9.08
C LEU A 921 8.82 11.45 8.80
N VAL A 922 9.58 12.54 8.94
CA VAL A 922 11.05 12.52 8.86
C VAL A 922 11.62 11.75 10.03
N ALA A 923 11.19 12.08 11.26
CA ALA A 923 11.62 11.36 12.46
C ALA A 923 11.35 9.85 12.36
N ALA A 924 10.17 9.47 11.84
CA ALA A 924 9.86 8.07 11.57
C ALA A 924 10.79 7.42 10.53
N ALA A 925 11.20 8.16 9.49
CA ALA A 925 12.16 7.67 8.51
C ALA A 925 13.58 7.55 9.08
N ASP A 926 14.00 8.49 9.92
CA ASP A 926 15.31 8.49 10.58
C ASP A 926 15.43 7.35 11.59
N ILE A 927 14.41 7.13 12.43
CA ILE A 927 14.32 5.98 13.35
C ILE A 927 14.29 4.65 12.58
N ALA A 928 13.68 4.65 11.40
CA ALA A 928 13.72 3.49 10.51
C ALA A 928 15.08 3.27 9.85
N GLY A 929 15.91 4.30 9.73
CA GLY A 929 17.13 4.28 8.93
C GLY A 929 16.84 4.21 7.42
N HIS A 930 15.73 4.80 6.96
CA HIS A 930 15.38 4.86 5.54
C HIS A 930 15.90 6.13 4.88
N SER A 931 16.19 6.02 3.58
CA SER A 931 16.62 7.15 2.76
C SER A 931 15.54 8.22 2.54
N SER A 932 14.25 7.89 2.76
CA SER A 932 13.15 8.85 2.69
C SER A 932 11.85 8.38 3.37
N GLU A 933 10.96 9.32 3.68
CA GLU A 933 9.63 9.06 4.25
C GLU A 933 8.77 8.22 3.31
N ALA A 934 8.99 8.36 2.00
CA ALA A 934 8.21 7.64 1.01
C ALA A 934 8.41 6.12 1.16
N VAL A 935 9.61 5.69 1.55
CA VAL A 935 9.92 4.29 1.87
C VAL A 935 9.14 3.88 3.12
N THR A 936 9.29 4.61 4.23
CA THR A 936 8.58 4.33 5.48
C THR A 936 7.06 4.23 5.30
N LEU A 937 6.48 5.18 4.58
CA LEU A 937 5.04 5.29 4.36
C LEU A 937 4.47 4.28 3.35
N SER A 938 5.30 3.70 2.48
CA SER A 938 4.87 2.67 1.53
C SER A 938 5.02 1.26 2.11
N SER A 939 6.07 1.06 2.92
CA SER A 939 6.39 -0.25 3.50
C SER A 939 5.71 -0.50 4.85
N TYR A 940 5.59 0.51 5.73
CA TYR A 940 5.23 0.26 7.14
C TYR A 940 3.91 0.89 7.60
N PHE A 941 3.29 1.76 6.81
CA PHE A 941 2.09 2.49 7.21
C PHE A 941 0.83 2.06 6.44
N HIS A 942 -0.01 1.26 7.09
CA HIS A 942 -1.21 0.64 6.48
C HIS A 942 -2.55 1.20 6.97
N LEU A 943 -2.54 2.14 7.92
CA LEU A 943 -3.75 2.79 8.47
C LEU A 943 -4.11 4.12 7.77
N HIS A 944 -3.69 4.28 6.51
CA HIS A 944 -3.92 5.50 5.73
C HIS A 944 -5.41 5.77 5.44
N ASP A 945 -6.20 4.72 5.32
CA ASP A 945 -7.65 4.73 5.14
C ASP A 945 -8.40 5.18 6.42
N VAL A 946 -7.97 4.72 7.59
CA VAL A 946 -8.45 5.18 8.90
C VAL A 946 -8.11 6.65 9.10
N MET A 947 -6.84 7.02 8.89
CA MET A 947 -6.38 8.40 9.03
C MET A 947 -7.09 9.33 8.05
N LYS A 948 -7.37 8.88 6.82
CA LYS A 948 -8.18 9.62 5.85
C LYS A 948 -9.53 9.99 6.47
N LYS A 949 -10.26 9.03 7.05
CA LYS A 949 -11.53 9.34 7.71
C LYS A 949 -11.37 10.37 8.83
N ILE A 950 -10.36 10.22 9.70
CA ILE A 950 -10.12 11.15 10.81
C ILE A 950 -9.92 12.58 10.29
N PHE A 951 -9.04 12.77 9.31
CA PHE A 951 -8.77 14.10 8.76
C PHE A 951 -9.96 14.67 8.00
N LEU A 952 -10.71 13.86 7.23
CA LEU A 952 -11.84 14.35 6.45
C LEU A 952 -13.04 14.71 7.34
N ASN A 953 -13.27 13.98 8.43
CA ASN A 953 -14.34 14.31 9.39
C ASN A 953 -14.13 15.67 10.07
N LYS A 954 -12.88 16.14 10.25
CA LYS A 954 -12.59 17.49 10.76
C LYS A 954 -13.14 18.61 9.88
N TRP A 955 -13.36 18.33 8.59
CA TRP A 955 -13.87 19.29 7.60
C TRP A 955 -15.34 19.08 7.27
N LEU A 956 -16.01 18.11 7.91
CA LEU A 956 -17.42 17.88 7.69
C LEU A 956 -18.22 19.07 8.26
N PRO A 957 -19.16 19.65 7.50
CA PRO A 957 -20.04 20.70 8.03
C PRO A 957 -20.80 20.22 9.26
N GLU A 958 -21.13 21.13 10.17
CA GLU A 958 -22.01 20.79 11.30
C GLU A 958 -23.37 20.26 10.77
N LEU A 959 -23.66 19.00 11.09
CA LEU A 959 -24.89 18.34 10.66
C LEU A 959 -25.95 18.51 11.74
N ASN A 960 -27.08 19.11 11.38
CA ASN A 960 -28.22 19.13 12.28
C ASN A 960 -28.84 17.72 12.40
N ARG A 961 -29.54 17.49 13.52
CA ARG A 961 -30.14 16.18 13.83
C ARG A 961 -31.24 15.78 12.84
N ASP A 962 -31.88 16.74 12.17
CA ASP A 962 -32.90 16.48 11.15
C ASP A 962 -32.30 15.88 9.89
N ILE A 963 -31.16 16.40 9.40
CA ILE A 963 -30.39 15.85 8.28
C ILE A 963 -29.94 14.43 8.61
N LEU A 964 -29.41 14.18 9.82
CA LEU A 964 -28.98 12.84 10.23
C LEU A 964 -30.16 11.86 10.28
N SER A 965 -31.28 12.27 10.90
CA SER A 965 -32.52 11.47 10.93
C SER A 965 -33.02 11.14 9.53
N TYR A 966 -32.94 12.11 8.63
CA TYR A 966 -33.33 11.99 7.23
C TYR A 966 -32.42 11.02 6.47
N ALA A 967 -31.09 11.17 6.58
CA ALA A 967 -30.12 10.31 5.93
C ALA A 967 -30.22 8.85 6.42
N MET A 968 -30.49 8.66 7.71
CA MET A 968 -30.73 7.34 8.31
C MET A 968 -32.10 6.74 7.98
N ASN A 969 -33.00 7.46 7.29
CA ASN A 969 -34.38 7.04 6.99
C ASN A 969 -35.17 6.63 8.25
N GLU A 970 -34.92 7.32 9.38
CA GLU A 970 -35.44 7.02 10.72
C GLU A 970 -36.25 8.20 11.31
N LYS A 971 -37.12 7.93 12.29
CA LYS A 971 -37.86 8.98 13.00
C LYS A 971 -36.94 9.75 13.96
N TYR A 972 -37.04 11.08 13.93
CA TYR A 972 -36.27 12.01 14.77
C TYR A 972 -36.29 11.67 16.27
N GLY A 973 -37.47 11.36 16.81
CA GLY A 973 -37.61 10.99 18.24
C GLY A 973 -36.85 9.72 18.61
N THR A 974 -36.75 8.75 17.70
CA THR A 974 -35.99 7.51 17.91
C THR A 974 -34.49 7.80 17.93
N LEU A 975 -34.00 8.65 17.01
CA LEU A 975 -32.61 9.10 17.00
C LEU A 975 -32.26 9.85 18.30
N GLN A 976 -33.10 10.78 18.74
CA GLN A 976 -32.87 11.52 19.99
C GLN A 976 -32.82 10.61 21.23
N GLN A 977 -33.74 9.64 21.34
CA GLN A 977 -33.71 8.69 22.44
C GLN A 977 -32.45 7.83 22.40
N ARG A 978 -31.98 7.45 21.21
CA ARG A 978 -30.72 6.72 21.03
C ARG A 978 -29.53 7.56 21.46
N ILE A 979 -29.41 8.80 20.99
CA ILE A 979 -28.32 9.71 21.38
C ILE A 979 -28.29 9.90 22.92
N LYS A 980 -29.43 10.19 23.55
CA LYS A 980 -29.52 10.37 25.02
C LYS A 980 -29.07 9.15 25.81
N ARG A 981 -29.35 7.93 25.34
CA ARG A 981 -28.98 6.68 26.04
C ARG A 981 -27.47 6.47 26.16
N PHE A 982 -26.68 7.12 25.32
CA PHE A 982 -25.24 6.87 25.25
C PHE A 982 -24.39 8.15 25.29
N GLN A 983 -24.99 9.35 25.34
CA GLN A 983 -24.28 10.59 25.71
C GLN A 983 -23.49 10.41 27.02
N ASN A 984 -23.98 9.59 27.96
CA ASN A 984 -23.30 9.26 29.22
C ASN A 984 -22.12 8.28 29.08
N LYS A 985 -21.82 7.76 27.88
CA LYS A 985 -20.71 6.81 27.62
C LYS A 985 -19.52 7.43 26.86
N GLY A 986 -19.55 8.73 26.57
CA GLY A 986 -18.42 9.44 25.94
C GLY A 986 -18.13 9.07 24.48
N ILE A 987 -19.13 8.54 23.74
CA ILE A 987 -19.00 8.11 22.34
C ILE A 987 -19.67 9.15 21.42
N ASP A 988 -19.09 9.42 20.25
CA ASP A 988 -19.65 10.32 19.22
C ASP A 988 -21.15 9.98 18.95
N GLU A 989 -22.01 11.01 18.91
CA GLU A 989 -23.47 10.89 18.76
C GLU A 989 -23.87 10.05 17.53
N ILE A 990 -23.08 10.08 16.45
CA ILE A 990 -23.34 9.35 15.20
C ILE A 990 -22.85 7.90 15.28
N GLU A 991 -21.68 7.67 15.87
CA GLU A 991 -21.15 6.32 16.13
C GLU A 991 -22.05 5.49 17.04
N THR A 992 -22.59 6.18 18.03
CA THR A 992 -23.59 5.65 18.94
C THR A 992 -24.88 5.23 18.22
N GLY A 993 -25.29 6.02 17.22
CA GLY A 993 -26.48 5.79 16.42
C GLY A 993 -26.56 4.41 15.77
N ILE A 994 -25.41 3.74 15.60
CA ILE A 994 -25.23 2.51 14.84
C ILE A 994 -25.28 1.24 15.69
N ARG A 995 -24.95 1.30 16.98
CA ARG A 995 -24.81 0.14 17.90
C ARG A 995 -26.10 -0.65 18.20
N THR A 996 -27.20 -0.46 17.46
CA THR A 996 -28.45 -1.21 17.71
C THR A 996 -28.44 -2.60 17.07
N ASN A 997 -28.26 -3.64 17.90
CA ASN A 997 -28.28 -5.10 17.62
C ASN A 997 -29.35 -5.66 16.66
N LYS A 998 -30.34 -4.89 16.19
CA LYS A 998 -31.37 -5.36 15.23
C LYS A 998 -31.09 -4.97 13.76
N ILE A 999 -30.23 -3.99 13.51
CA ILE A 999 -29.85 -3.63 12.12
C ILE A 999 -28.87 -4.68 11.56
N TYR A 1000 -28.12 -5.35 12.44
CA TYR A 1000 -26.97 -6.22 12.16
C TYR A 1000 -27.25 -7.58 11.49
N GLN A 1001 -28.49 -8.07 11.40
CA GLN A 1001 -28.76 -9.36 10.73
C GLN A 1001 -28.39 -9.42 9.22
N LYS A 1002 -28.03 -8.28 8.60
CA LYS A 1002 -27.54 -8.20 7.20
C LYS A 1002 -26.13 -7.60 7.07
N ILE A 1003 -25.53 -7.14 8.16
CA ILE A 1003 -24.18 -6.58 8.17
C ILE A 1003 -23.25 -7.74 8.54
N ARG A 1004 -22.18 -7.95 7.77
CA ARG A 1004 -21.23 -9.00 8.08
C ARG A 1004 -20.32 -8.49 9.20
N GLU A 1005 -20.21 -9.24 10.28
CA GLU A 1005 -18.97 -9.22 11.03
C GLU A 1005 -17.94 -9.96 10.15
N PHE A 1006 -16.67 -9.60 10.27
CA PHE A 1006 -15.68 -10.50 9.70
C PHE A 1006 -15.87 -11.86 10.37
N LEU A 1007 -15.92 -12.92 9.57
CA LEU A 1007 -16.26 -14.27 10.05
C LEU A 1007 -15.09 -14.90 10.82
N TYR A 1008 -14.34 -14.15 11.62
CA TYR A 1008 -13.30 -14.72 12.47
C TYR A 1008 -13.88 -15.04 13.84
N THR A 1009 -13.68 -16.27 14.30
CA THR A 1009 -13.79 -16.57 15.72
C THR A 1009 -12.56 -16.04 16.41
N THR A 1010 -12.78 -15.41 17.56
CA THR A 1010 -11.72 -14.81 18.37
C THR A 1010 -11.81 -15.34 19.79
N ILE A 1011 -10.65 -15.45 20.44
CA ILE A 1011 -10.51 -15.84 21.85
C ILE A 1011 -9.77 -14.71 22.58
N PRO A 1012 -10.20 -14.33 23.79
CA PRO A 1012 -9.47 -13.38 24.61
C PRO A 1012 -8.01 -13.81 24.82
N ILE A 1013 -7.06 -12.88 24.60
CA ILE A 1013 -5.61 -13.17 24.70
C ILE A 1013 -5.23 -13.75 26.07
N ASN A 1014 -5.94 -13.35 27.13
CA ASN A 1014 -5.70 -13.81 28.51
C ASN A 1014 -6.07 -15.28 28.74
N GLU A 1015 -6.91 -15.87 27.87
CA GLU A 1015 -7.34 -17.27 27.98
C GLU A 1015 -6.34 -18.25 27.31
N ILE A 1016 -5.29 -17.73 26.66
CA ILE A 1016 -4.24 -18.53 26.04
C ILE A 1016 -3.31 -19.08 27.14
N GLN A 1017 -3.27 -20.41 27.29
CA GLN A 1017 -2.55 -21.05 28.41
C GLN A 1017 -1.39 -21.97 28.00
N SER A 1018 -1.47 -22.73 26.90
CA SER A 1018 -0.45 -23.73 26.55
C SER A 1018 0.18 -23.47 25.19
N PHE A 1019 1.44 -23.05 25.18
CA PHE A 1019 2.30 -23.09 23.99
C PHE A 1019 3.25 -24.27 24.13
N THR A 1020 3.22 -25.19 23.18
CA THR A 1020 4.21 -26.26 23.08
C THR A 1020 5.27 -25.81 22.10
N ALA A 1021 6.49 -25.56 22.59
CA ALA A 1021 7.61 -25.28 21.71
C ALA A 1021 7.83 -26.48 20.76
N PRO A 1022 8.18 -26.25 19.49
CA PRO A 1022 8.58 -27.35 18.62
C PRO A 1022 9.80 -28.04 19.24
N GLU A 1023 9.69 -29.35 19.54
CA GLU A 1023 10.77 -30.15 20.11
C GLU A 1023 12.04 -30.08 19.23
N GLU A 1024 13.21 -30.09 19.85
CA GLU A 1024 14.49 -30.10 19.13
C GLU A 1024 14.61 -31.38 18.30
N GLY A 1025 14.28 -31.28 17.00
CA GLY A 1025 14.43 -32.36 16.03
C GLY A 1025 13.15 -33.10 15.63
N GLU A 1026 12.00 -32.77 16.22
CA GLU A 1026 10.74 -33.43 15.86
C GLU A 1026 10.14 -32.79 14.60
N ILE A 1027 10.17 -33.52 13.49
CA ILE A 1027 9.63 -33.09 12.22
C ILE A 1027 8.11 -33.17 12.31
N GLN A 1028 7.43 -32.02 12.44
CA GLN A 1028 5.99 -31.96 12.24
C GLN A 1028 5.65 -32.33 10.79
N LEU A 1029 5.23 -33.57 10.60
CA LEU A 1029 4.70 -34.08 9.34
C LEU A 1029 3.22 -33.71 9.24
N SER A 1030 2.85 -33.00 8.18
CA SER A 1030 1.47 -32.60 7.88
C SER A 1030 0.96 -33.32 6.63
N LEU A 1031 -0.34 -33.41 6.42
CA LEU A 1031 -0.99 -33.95 5.22
C LEU A 1031 -0.53 -33.24 3.96
N LEU A 1032 -0.44 -31.90 4.00
CA LEU A 1032 0.09 -31.13 2.89
C LEU A 1032 1.56 -31.47 2.63
N ARG A 1033 2.36 -31.66 3.68
CA ARG A 1033 3.77 -32.04 3.58
C ARG A 1033 3.92 -33.45 2.99
N VAL A 1034 3.11 -34.42 3.42
CA VAL A 1034 3.05 -35.78 2.85
C VAL A 1034 2.71 -35.73 1.37
N HIS A 1035 1.66 -35.00 0.99
CA HIS A 1035 1.28 -34.85 -0.42
C HIS A 1035 2.41 -34.26 -1.27
N ARG A 1036 3.09 -33.23 -0.77
CA ARG A 1036 4.22 -32.58 -1.45
C ARG A 1036 5.42 -33.50 -1.58
N ILE A 1037 5.77 -34.27 -0.55
CA ILE A 1037 6.84 -35.27 -0.58
C ILE A 1037 6.57 -36.31 -1.69
N LEU A 1038 5.36 -36.86 -1.73
CA LEU A 1038 4.96 -37.84 -2.75
C LEU A 1038 4.94 -37.22 -4.17
N GLU A 1039 4.52 -35.96 -4.29
CA GLU A 1039 4.58 -35.25 -5.56
C GLU A 1039 6.02 -35.02 -6.03
N MET A 1040 6.91 -34.63 -5.12
CA MET A 1040 8.32 -34.43 -5.40
C MET A 1040 9.00 -35.74 -5.81
N ILE A 1041 8.79 -36.82 -5.07
CA ILE A 1041 9.52 -38.09 -5.28
C ILE A 1041 8.87 -38.94 -6.37
N CYS A 1042 7.56 -39.17 -6.29
CA CYS A 1042 6.92 -40.18 -7.14
C CYS A 1042 6.47 -39.61 -8.50
N ILE A 1043 5.99 -38.37 -8.51
CA ILE A 1043 5.48 -37.71 -9.73
C ILE A 1043 6.59 -36.92 -10.43
N LYS A 1044 7.30 -36.06 -9.70
CA LYS A 1044 8.39 -35.21 -10.22
C LYS A 1044 9.75 -35.94 -10.26
N LYS A 1045 9.79 -37.21 -9.82
CA LYS A 1045 10.97 -38.10 -9.85
C LYS A 1045 12.23 -37.46 -9.24
N ARG A 1046 12.07 -36.66 -8.18
CA ARG A 1046 13.19 -36.07 -7.43
C ARG A 1046 13.91 -37.15 -6.62
N PRO A 1047 15.26 -37.13 -6.58
CA PRO A 1047 16.02 -38.13 -5.83
C PRO A 1047 15.89 -37.91 -4.31
N LEU A 1048 15.86 -38.99 -3.53
CA LEU A 1048 15.44 -39.00 -2.12
C LEU A 1048 16.22 -37.99 -1.24
N SER A 1049 17.55 -38.01 -1.22
CA SER A 1049 18.33 -37.00 -0.49
C SER A 1049 18.06 -35.55 -0.89
N SER A 1050 17.63 -35.22 -2.13
CA SER A 1050 17.33 -33.83 -2.50
C SER A 1050 16.00 -33.37 -1.89
N VAL A 1051 15.08 -34.31 -1.66
CA VAL A 1051 13.83 -34.05 -0.94
C VAL A 1051 14.05 -34.08 0.56
N SER A 1052 14.97 -34.91 1.04
CA SER A 1052 15.42 -34.97 2.44
C SER A 1052 15.96 -33.61 2.89
N ASP A 1053 16.95 -33.08 2.17
CA ASP A 1053 17.58 -31.79 2.47
C ASP A 1053 16.56 -30.65 2.32
N GLY A 1054 15.84 -30.59 1.20
CA GLY A 1054 14.90 -29.49 0.91
C GLY A 1054 13.61 -29.49 1.73
N VAL A 1055 13.28 -30.57 2.44
CA VAL A 1055 12.11 -30.64 3.33
C VAL A 1055 12.54 -30.74 4.80
N GLY A 1056 13.84 -30.79 5.11
CA GLY A 1056 14.34 -30.92 6.48
C GLY A 1056 13.88 -32.22 7.16
N ILE A 1057 13.80 -33.31 6.40
CA ILE A 1057 13.45 -34.66 6.89
C ILE A 1057 14.64 -35.55 6.58
N ASP A 1058 15.20 -36.26 7.56
CA ASP A 1058 16.31 -37.16 7.28
C ASP A 1058 15.91 -38.30 6.33
N LEU A 1059 16.93 -38.87 5.69
CA LEU A 1059 16.75 -39.83 4.63
C LEU A 1059 15.99 -41.07 5.10
N GLU A 1060 16.19 -41.52 6.34
CA GLU A 1060 15.54 -42.72 6.88
C GLU A 1060 14.05 -42.48 7.13
N HIS A 1061 13.67 -41.33 7.69
CA HIS A 1061 12.25 -40.96 7.82
C HIS A 1061 11.58 -40.77 6.46
N LEU A 1062 12.27 -40.21 5.47
CA LEU A 1062 11.74 -40.07 4.11
C LEU A 1062 11.51 -41.43 3.45
N LYS A 1063 12.44 -42.39 3.63
CA LYS A 1063 12.29 -43.78 3.17
C LYS A 1063 11.11 -44.45 3.87
N ALA A 1064 10.95 -44.25 5.19
CA ALA A 1064 9.81 -44.79 5.94
C ALA A 1064 8.47 -44.28 5.41
N ILE A 1065 8.35 -42.98 5.12
CA ILE A 1065 7.16 -42.38 4.49
C ILE A 1065 6.86 -43.05 3.14
N LEU A 1066 7.89 -43.28 2.30
CA LEU A 1066 7.73 -43.93 1.00
C LEU A 1066 7.38 -45.41 1.11
N CYS A 1067 7.96 -46.16 2.04
CA CYS A 1067 7.60 -47.55 2.28
C CYS A 1067 6.13 -47.67 2.72
N ILE A 1068 5.70 -46.80 3.63
CA ILE A 1068 4.29 -46.73 4.05
C ILE A 1068 3.40 -46.34 2.87
N ALA A 1069 3.80 -45.36 2.05
CA ALA A 1069 3.05 -44.96 0.87
C ALA A 1069 2.95 -46.09 -0.17
N PHE A 1070 4.02 -46.87 -0.35
CA PHE A 1070 4.05 -48.05 -1.20
C PHE A 1070 3.07 -49.12 -0.71
N ASP A 1071 3.07 -49.41 0.60
CA ASP A 1071 2.16 -50.37 1.19
C ASP A 1071 0.70 -49.92 1.08
N VAL A 1072 0.41 -48.65 1.38
CA VAL A 1072 -0.94 -48.09 1.20
C VAL A 1072 -1.38 -48.14 -0.26
N GLU A 1073 -0.49 -47.84 -1.22
CA GLU A 1073 -0.79 -47.92 -2.65
C GLU A 1073 -1.06 -49.37 -3.10
N ARG A 1074 -0.27 -50.32 -2.62
CA ARG A 1074 -0.42 -51.75 -2.91
C ARG A 1074 -1.72 -52.32 -2.32
N GLU A 1075 -2.03 -51.98 -1.08
CA GLU A 1075 -3.22 -52.46 -0.39
C GLU A 1075 -4.50 -51.84 -0.95
N SER A 1076 -4.50 -50.54 -1.26
CA SER A 1076 -5.67 -49.80 -1.77
C SER A 1076 -5.85 -49.82 -3.28
N GLY A 1077 -4.84 -50.22 -4.03
CA GLY A 1077 -4.82 -50.13 -5.49
C GLY A 1077 -4.93 -48.69 -6.04
N PHE A 1078 -4.78 -47.65 -5.21
CA PHE A 1078 -4.84 -46.25 -5.62
C PHE A 1078 -3.50 -45.77 -6.18
N ASN A 1079 -3.31 -45.94 -7.49
CA ASN A 1079 -2.01 -45.76 -8.16
C ASN A 1079 -1.73 -44.35 -8.70
N ARG A 1080 -2.20 -43.30 -8.01
CA ARG A 1080 -1.99 -41.91 -8.42
C ARG A 1080 -0.51 -41.52 -8.41
N TYR A 1081 0.20 -41.92 -7.36
CA TYR A 1081 1.58 -41.54 -7.14
C TYR A 1081 2.55 -42.54 -7.79
N ARG A 1082 2.17 -43.82 -7.97
CA ARG A 1082 3.03 -44.87 -8.53
C ARG A 1082 4.32 -45.00 -7.72
N VAL A 1083 4.15 -45.17 -6.42
CA VAL A 1083 5.28 -45.29 -5.48
C VAL A 1083 6.11 -46.54 -5.86
N GLU A 1084 7.43 -46.39 -5.94
CA GLU A 1084 8.38 -47.48 -6.25
C GLU A 1084 9.04 -47.99 -4.96
N THR A 1085 9.41 -49.28 -4.89
CA THR A 1085 10.05 -49.88 -3.70
C THR A 1085 11.46 -49.34 -3.47
N VAL A 1086 11.76 -48.99 -2.23
CA VAL A 1086 13.02 -48.36 -1.82
C VAL A 1086 14.16 -49.40 -1.61
N GLU A 1087 13.83 -50.68 -1.39
CA GLU A 1087 14.76 -51.69 -0.86
C GLU A 1087 15.78 -52.33 -1.83
N ASN A 1088 15.85 -51.98 -3.12
CA ASN A 1088 16.80 -52.64 -4.04
C ASN A 1088 17.44 -51.73 -5.11
N SER A 1089 17.77 -50.49 -4.76
CA SER A 1089 18.34 -49.51 -5.68
C SER A 1089 19.87 -49.43 -5.68
N GLN A 1090 20.58 -50.55 -5.43
CA GLN A 1090 21.99 -50.66 -5.81
C GLN A 1090 22.23 -51.37 -7.16
N LEU A 1091 21.23 -51.96 -7.83
CA LEU A 1091 21.52 -52.81 -9.01
C LEU A 1091 20.63 -52.73 -10.25
N ILE A 1092 19.60 -51.87 -10.35
CA ILE A 1092 18.84 -51.76 -11.60
C ILE A 1092 18.51 -50.31 -11.93
N ILE A 1093 19.48 -49.58 -12.45
CA ILE A 1093 19.23 -48.46 -13.38
C ILE A 1093 19.59 -48.99 -14.76
N ASN A 1094 18.67 -49.73 -15.37
CA ASN A 1094 18.69 -49.95 -16.82
C ASN A 1094 17.26 -50.15 -17.32
N SER A 1095 16.86 -49.25 -18.21
CA SER A 1095 15.79 -49.35 -19.21
C SER A 1095 14.38 -49.74 -18.74
N ILE A 1096 13.54 -48.74 -18.46
CA ILE A 1096 12.14 -48.73 -18.96
C ILE A 1096 11.81 -47.34 -19.49
N THR A 1097 12.16 -47.12 -20.76
CA THR A 1097 11.51 -46.16 -21.65
C THR A 1097 10.11 -46.68 -21.97
N ASP A 1098 9.10 -46.27 -21.19
CA ASP A 1098 7.70 -46.06 -21.62
C ASP A 1098 6.81 -45.82 -20.39
N SER A 1099 6.93 -44.63 -19.78
CA SER A 1099 5.89 -44.14 -18.88
C SER A 1099 5.15 -43.00 -19.58
N LYS A 1100 3.94 -43.27 -20.08
CA LYS A 1100 2.98 -42.21 -20.45
C LYS A 1100 2.97 -41.17 -19.32
N GLU A 1101 3.30 -39.92 -19.65
CA GLU A 1101 3.22 -38.78 -18.73
C GLU A 1101 1.88 -38.81 -17.97
N LEU A 1102 1.95 -38.78 -16.64
CA LEU A 1102 0.79 -38.58 -15.77
C LEU A 1102 0.28 -37.15 -16.00
N LYS A 1103 -0.65 -36.97 -16.96
CA LYS A 1103 -1.36 -35.69 -17.14
C LYS A 1103 -2.15 -35.36 -15.87
N GLN A 1104 -1.66 -34.42 -15.07
CA GLN A 1104 -2.38 -33.96 -13.88
C GLN A 1104 -3.30 -32.80 -14.21
N ASN A 1105 -4.53 -32.87 -13.72
CA ASN A 1105 -5.48 -31.78 -13.82
C ASN A 1105 -5.17 -30.74 -12.74
N ARG A 1106 -4.71 -29.57 -13.14
CA ARG A 1106 -4.32 -28.46 -12.26
C ARG A 1106 -5.41 -28.05 -11.27
N LEU A 1107 -6.65 -27.96 -11.73
CA LEU A 1107 -7.80 -27.56 -10.89
C LEU A 1107 -8.03 -28.56 -9.75
N HIS A 1108 -7.66 -29.81 -10.00
CA HIS A 1108 -7.76 -30.90 -9.05
C HIS A 1108 -6.66 -30.82 -7.98
N ASN A 1109 -5.41 -30.50 -8.36
CA ASN A 1109 -4.31 -30.36 -7.40
C ASN A 1109 -4.51 -29.16 -6.47
N LEU A 1110 -4.93 -28.01 -7.00
CA LEU A 1110 -5.24 -26.84 -6.17
C LEU A 1110 -6.36 -27.15 -5.17
N ARG A 1111 -7.40 -27.86 -5.60
CA ARG A 1111 -8.49 -28.29 -4.73
C ARG A 1111 -7.99 -29.23 -3.63
N LEU A 1112 -7.14 -30.20 -3.98
CA LEU A 1112 -6.54 -31.12 -3.02
C LEU A 1112 -5.66 -30.37 -2.00
N ILE A 1113 -4.81 -29.46 -2.44
CA ILE A 1113 -3.93 -28.66 -1.56
C ILE A 1113 -4.76 -27.85 -0.55
N ASN A 1114 -5.81 -27.16 -1.02
CA ASN A 1114 -6.70 -26.40 -0.13
C ASN A 1114 -7.40 -27.32 0.87
N LEU A 1115 -7.85 -28.49 0.42
CA LEU A 1115 -8.52 -29.49 1.26
C LEU A 1115 -7.58 -30.07 2.33
N LEU A 1116 -6.36 -30.45 1.96
CA LEU A 1116 -5.36 -30.98 2.90
C LEU A 1116 -4.92 -29.92 3.91
N SER A 1117 -4.77 -28.67 3.47
CA SER A 1117 -4.42 -27.54 4.36
C SER A 1117 -5.52 -27.27 5.41
N ARG A 1118 -6.80 -27.44 5.03
CA ARG A 1118 -7.92 -27.36 5.97
C ARG A 1118 -7.88 -28.50 6.99
N LEU A 1119 -7.66 -29.73 6.52
CA LEU A 1119 -7.61 -30.90 7.40
C LEU A 1119 -6.40 -30.88 8.33
N ASP A 1120 -5.25 -30.38 7.89
CA ASP A 1120 -4.05 -30.21 8.73
C ASP A 1120 -4.36 -29.43 10.01
N ARG A 1121 -5.14 -28.33 9.91
CA ARG A 1121 -5.56 -27.54 11.08
C ARG A 1121 -6.39 -28.37 12.06
N LYS A 1122 -7.33 -29.17 11.54
CA LYS A 1122 -8.18 -30.06 12.35
C LYS A 1122 -7.36 -31.11 13.12
N PHE A 1123 -6.27 -31.61 12.56
CA PHE A 1123 -5.38 -32.58 13.22
C PHE A 1123 -4.35 -31.93 14.18
N ILE A 1124 -4.14 -30.62 14.10
CA ILE A 1124 -3.27 -29.84 15.00
C ILE A 1124 -4.03 -29.38 16.25
N GLU A 1125 -5.33 -29.08 16.13
CA GLU A 1125 -6.16 -28.48 17.19
C GLU A 1125 -6.77 -29.51 18.19
N HIS A 1126 -6.71 -30.81 17.91
CA HIS A 1126 -7.45 -31.82 18.66
C HIS A 1126 -6.63 -33.08 18.98
N ASP A 1127 -6.20 -33.21 20.24
CA ASP A 1127 -5.72 -34.48 20.80
C ASP A 1127 -6.93 -35.37 21.17
N VAL A 1128 -7.60 -35.92 20.14
CA VAL A 1128 -8.82 -36.71 20.32
C VAL A 1128 -8.55 -38.17 19.95
N SER A 1129 -8.05 -38.91 20.94
CA SER A 1129 -7.86 -40.38 20.94
C SER A 1129 -9.02 -41.18 20.32
N PHE A 1130 -10.26 -40.69 20.45
CA PHE A 1130 -11.46 -41.39 19.98
C PHE A 1130 -11.76 -41.16 18.49
N GLU A 1131 -11.73 -39.92 18.01
CA GLU A 1131 -11.98 -39.59 16.60
C GLU A 1131 -10.90 -40.19 15.69
N LEU A 1132 -9.64 -40.18 16.14
CA LEU A 1132 -8.54 -40.84 15.43
C LEU A 1132 -8.77 -42.35 15.28
N LYS A 1133 -9.37 -43.01 16.27
CA LYS A 1133 -9.74 -44.44 16.17
C LYS A 1133 -10.83 -44.66 15.11
N LEU A 1134 -11.83 -43.78 15.04
CA LEU A 1134 -12.89 -43.85 14.02
C LEU A 1134 -12.32 -43.62 12.61
N ILE A 1135 -11.50 -42.58 12.44
CA ILE A 1135 -10.84 -42.26 11.17
C ILE A 1135 -9.94 -43.43 10.72
N ARG A 1136 -9.18 -44.04 11.64
CA ARG A 1136 -8.35 -45.22 11.34
C ARG A 1136 -9.17 -46.42 10.86
N ARG A 1137 -10.31 -46.72 11.50
CA ARG A 1137 -11.22 -47.79 11.07
C ARG A 1137 -11.78 -47.53 9.68
N GLY A 1138 -12.20 -46.29 9.40
CA GLY A 1138 -12.71 -45.92 8.08
C GLY A 1138 -11.65 -45.90 6.99
N LEU A 1139 -10.41 -45.51 7.29
CA LEU A 1139 -9.28 -45.61 6.35
C LEU A 1139 -8.94 -47.07 6.04
N GLN A 1140 -8.96 -47.97 7.03
CA GLN A 1140 -8.79 -49.41 6.78
C GLN A 1140 -9.91 -49.96 5.90
N ALA A 1141 -11.16 -49.54 6.12
CA ALA A 1141 -12.28 -49.90 5.27
C ALA A 1141 -12.09 -49.38 3.83
N TRP A 1142 -11.66 -48.12 3.67
CA TRP A 1142 -11.33 -47.53 2.36
C TRP A 1142 -10.22 -48.31 1.64
N ILE A 1143 -9.13 -48.63 2.33
CA ILE A 1143 -8.00 -49.38 1.77
C ILE A 1143 -8.47 -50.73 1.21
N ARG A 1144 -9.34 -51.45 1.92
CA ARG A 1144 -9.84 -52.76 1.45
C ARG A 1144 -10.87 -52.65 0.33
N ALA A 1145 -11.64 -51.58 0.31
CA ALA A 1145 -12.77 -51.41 -0.60
C ALA A 1145 -12.40 -50.76 -1.93
N HIS A 1146 -11.39 -49.90 -1.98
CA HIS A 1146 -11.05 -49.14 -3.17
C HIS A 1146 -10.48 -50.03 -4.30
N LYS A 1147 -11.11 -50.04 -5.47
CA LYS A 1147 -10.67 -50.81 -6.64
C LYS A 1147 -10.99 -50.08 -7.95
N ARG A 1148 -9.96 -49.78 -8.75
CA ARG A 1148 -10.09 -49.13 -10.08
C ARG A 1148 -10.97 -47.86 -10.09
N GLY A 1149 -11.09 -47.16 -8.96
CA GLY A 1149 -11.92 -45.95 -8.81
C GLY A 1149 -13.32 -46.17 -8.23
N GLU A 1150 -13.69 -47.42 -7.94
CA GLU A 1150 -14.94 -47.82 -7.28
C GLU A 1150 -14.67 -48.18 -5.80
N LEU A 1151 -15.64 -48.00 -4.90
CA LEU A 1151 -15.56 -48.40 -3.50
C LEU A 1151 -16.46 -49.62 -3.27
N ILE A 1152 -15.87 -50.82 -3.22
CA ILE A 1152 -16.59 -52.09 -3.12
C ILE A 1152 -16.33 -52.69 -1.75
N PHE A 1153 -17.31 -52.57 -0.86
CA PHE A 1153 -17.26 -53.12 0.48
C PHE A 1153 -17.80 -54.54 0.52
N VAL A 1154 -17.34 -55.31 1.51
CA VAL A 1154 -17.66 -56.75 1.63
C VAL A 1154 -18.47 -57.04 2.89
N THR A 1155 -18.42 -56.12 3.86
CA THR A 1155 -19.17 -56.20 5.11
C THR A 1155 -19.87 -54.88 5.40
N MET A 1156 -21.03 -54.95 6.05
CA MET A 1156 -21.81 -53.75 6.40
C MET A 1156 -21.08 -52.88 7.44
N ASN A 1157 -20.33 -53.52 8.35
CA ASN A 1157 -19.48 -52.82 9.31
C ASN A 1157 -18.37 -51.98 8.62
N GLU A 1158 -17.80 -52.43 7.50
CA GLU A 1158 -16.82 -51.62 6.77
C GLU A 1158 -17.45 -50.38 6.12
N ILE A 1159 -18.66 -50.50 5.59
CA ILE A 1159 -19.43 -49.36 5.05
C ILE A 1159 -19.71 -48.34 6.16
N GLU A 1160 -20.18 -48.81 7.32
CA GLU A 1160 -20.49 -47.95 8.46
C GLU A 1160 -19.24 -47.26 9.03
N ASN A 1161 -18.11 -47.98 9.14
CA ASN A 1161 -16.83 -47.39 9.56
C ASN A 1161 -16.34 -46.33 8.57
N PHE A 1162 -16.50 -46.57 7.25
CA PHE A 1162 -16.13 -45.59 6.23
C PHE A 1162 -16.99 -44.33 6.30
N ILE A 1163 -18.32 -44.47 6.36
CA ILE A 1163 -19.25 -43.34 6.46
C ILE A 1163 -18.98 -42.53 7.73
N THR A 1164 -18.85 -43.20 8.88
CA THR A 1164 -18.57 -42.54 10.16
C THR A 1164 -17.26 -41.76 10.12
N ALA A 1165 -16.19 -42.33 9.57
CA ALA A 1165 -14.92 -41.62 9.41
C ALA A 1165 -15.03 -40.41 8.47
N PHE A 1166 -15.80 -40.54 7.39
CA PHE A 1166 -15.98 -39.47 6.42
C PHE A 1166 -16.77 -38.30 7.00
N GLU A 1167 -17.83 -38.57 7.75
CA GLU A 1167 -18.56 -37.56 8.51
C GLU A 1167 -17.66 -36.91 9.58
N THR A 1168 -16.87 -37.72 10.31
CA THR A 1168 -15.90 -37.23 11.30
C THR A 1168 -14.87 -36.28 10.68
N LEU A 1169 -14.53 -36.41 9.39
CA LEU A 1169 -13.66 -35.47 8.67
C LEU A 1169 -14.34 -34.14 8.30
N GLY A 1170 -15.62 -33.95 8.69
CA GLY A 1170 -16.40 -32.74 8.48
C GLY A 1170 -17.23 -32.76 7.20
N PHE A 1171 -17.62 -33.95 6.71
CA PHE A 1171 -18.46 -34.12 5.51
C PHE A 1171 -19.86 -34.69 5.84
N GLU A 1172 -20.42 -34.26 6.97
CA GLU A 1172 -21.77 -34.60 7.40
C GLU A 1172 -22.81 -34.19 6.35
N GLY A 1173 -23.88 -34.98 6.19
CA GLY A 1173 -24.95 -34.72 5.24
C GLY A 1173 -24.65 -35.09 3.77
N SER A 1174 -23.55 -35.79 3.51
CA SER A 1174 -23.28 -36.38 2.18
C SER A 1174 -24.35 -37.42 1.83
N HIS A 1175 -24.79 -37.44 0.57
CA HIS A 1175 -25.72 -38.47 0.10
C HIS A 1175 -24.96 -39.71 -0.38
N TYR A 1176 -25.32 -40.87 0.16
CA TYR A 1176 -24.70 -42.15 -0.16
C TYR A 1176 -25.68 -43.03 -0.95
N VAL A 1177 -25.17 -43.65 -2.01
CA VAL A 1177 -25.89 -44.58 -2.87
C VAL A 1177 -25.18 -45.92 -2.81
N LEU A 1178 -25.91 -46.97 -2.44
CA LEU A 1178 -25.40 -48.32 -2.30
C LEU A 1178 -26.00 -49.23 -3.38
N ASP A 1179 -25.16 -49.70 -4.30
CA ASP A 1179 -25.53 -50.69 -5.32
C ASP A 1179 -25.21 -52.10 -4.81
N VAL A 1180 -26.25 -52.95 -4.69
CA VAL A 1180 -26.14 -54.32 -4.18
C VAL A 1180 -26.56 -55.36 -5.25
N PRO A 1181 -26.07 -56.60 -5.19
CA PRO A 1181 -26.49 -57.66 -6.11
C PRO A 1181 -28.00 -57.94 -6.04
N LEU A 1182 -28.58 -58.44 -7.14
CA LEU A 1182 -30.00 -58.83 -7.21
C LEU A 1182 -30.41 -59.73 -6.03
N ASN A 1183 -31.58 -59.46 -5.46
CA ASN A 1183 -32.15 -60.14 -4.27
C ASN A 1183 -31.44 -59.85 -2.93
N SER A 1184 -30.44 -58.95 -2.88
CA SER A 1184 -29.72 -58.60 -1.65
C SER A 1184 -30.37 -57.47 -0.85
N SER A 1185 -31.26 -56.67 -1.45
CA SER A 1185 -31.90 -55.52 -0.77
C SER A 1185 -32.84 -55.91 0.39
N LEU A 1186 -33.22 -57.19 0.47
CA LEU A 1186 -34.05 -57.77 1.54
C LEU A 1186 -33.25 -58.19 2.78
N ASN A 1187 -31.92 -58.07 2.77
CA ASN A 1187 -31.09 -58.34 3.93
C ASN A 1187 -31.39 -57.33 5.07
N SER A 1188 -31.66 -57.84 6.28
CA SER A 1188 -31.99 -57.03 7.46
C SER A 1188 -30.94 -55.96 7.78
N GLU A 1189 -29.66 -56.25 7.55
CA GLU A 1189 -28.56 -55.30 7.81
C GLU A 1189 -28.57 -54.13 6.82
N ILE A 1190 -28.88 -54.37 5.54
CA ILE A 1190 -28.97 -53.33 4.51
C ILE A 1190 -30.16 -52.40 4.79
N GLN A 1191 -31.30 -52.97 5.24
CA GLN A 1191 -32.46 -52.18 5.64
C GLN A 1191 -32.19 -51.34 6.89
N GLN A 1192 -31.43 -51.86 7.86
CA GLN A 1192 -31.02 -51.12 9.04
C GLN A 1192 -30.08 -49.95 8.69
N LEU A 1193 -29.11 -50.17 7.80
CA LEU A 1193 -28.20 -49.12 7.31
C LEU A 1193 -28.96 -48.02 6.55
N LYS A 1194 -29.90 -48.42 5.68
CA LYS A 1194 -30.81 -47.52 4.95
C LYS A 1194 -31.62 -46.63 5.90
N ASN A 1195 -32.19 -47.21 6.96
CA ASN A 1195 -33.04 -46.49 7.90
C ASN A 1195 -32.25 -45.60 8.88
N SER A 1196 -31.05 -46.02 9.30
CA SER A 1196 -30.23 -45.29 10.27
C SER A 1196 -29.42 -44.14 9.67
N ARG A 1197 -28.96 -44.28 8.42
CA ARG A 1197 -28.05 -43.32 7.76
C ARG A 1197 -28.63 -42.65 6.51
N GLY A 1198 -29.88 -42.95 6.14
CA GLY A 1198 -30.57 -42.32 5.00
C GLY A 1198 -29.97 -42.64 3.63
N ILE A 1199 -29.38 -43.83 3.48
CA ILE A 1199 -28.66 -44.27 2.27
C ILE A 1199 -29.66 -44.77 1.21
N THR A 1200 -29.47 -44.38 -0.05
CA THR A 1200 -30.28 -44.89 -1.16
C THR A 1200 -29.72 -46.24 -1.62
N VAL A 1201 -30.56 -47.30 -1.67
CA VAL A 1201 -30.12 -48.65 -2.08
C VAL A 1201 -30.75 -49.02 -3.42
N PHE A 1202 -29.93 -49.45 -4.39
CA PHE A 1202 -30.37 -49.99 -5.67
C PHE A 1202 -29.88 -51.41 -5.88
N GLU A 1203 -30.69 -52.26 -6.51
CA GLU A 1203 -30.24 -53.58 -6.96
C GLU A 1203 -29.70 -53.50 -8.39
N LYS A 1204 -28.46 -53.96 -8.59
CA LYS A 1204 -27.82 -54.06 -9.91
C LYS A 1204 -27.47 -55.50 -10.23
N GLY A 1205 -27.74 -55.90 -11.49
CA GLY A 1205 -27.40 -57.23 -11.99
C GLY A 1205 -25.89 -57.53 -12.04
N ASN A 1206 -25.05 -56.50 -12.15
CA ASN A 1206 -23.59 -56.62 -12.17
C ASN A 1206 -22.95 -55.58 -11.24
N VAL A 1207 -22.70 -55.95 -9.98
CA VAL A 1207 -21.81 -55.23 -9.07
C VAL A 1207 -20.40 -55.83 -9.20
N SER A 1208 -19.39 -54.98 -9.38
CA SER A 1208 -17.97 -55.35 -9.49
C SER A 1208 -17.52 -56.23 -8.30
N PHE A 1209 -16.69 -57.25 -8.56
CA PHE A 1209 -16.16 -58.12 -7.49
C PHE A 1209 -15.12 -57.40 -6.61
N SER A 1210 -15.19 -57.59 -5.29
CA SER A 1210 -14.22 -57.07 -4.31
C SER A 1210 -12.84 -57.78 -4.37
N HIS A 1211 -11.87 -57.31 -3.57
CA HIS A 1211 -10.55 -57.95 -3.42
C HIS A 1211 -10.56 -59.22 -2.54
N GLU A 1212 -11.66 -59.49 -1.83
CA GLU A 1212 -11.80 -60.65 -0.95
C GLU A 1212 -11.67 -61.95 -1.74
N LYS A 1213 -11.05 -63.00 -1.18
CA LYS A 1213 -10.87 -64.30 -1.85
C LYS A 1213 -11.92 -65.32 -1.45
N SER A 1214 -12.61 -65.10 -0.33
CA SER A 1214 -13.72 -65.94 0.11
C SER A 1214 -14.94 -65.81 -0.81
N SER A 1215 -15.44 -66.95 -1.31
CA SER A 1215 -16.63 -67.00 -2.17
C SER A 1215 -17.89 -66.52 -1.47
N THR A 1216 -18.06 -66.83 -0.18
CA THR A 1216 -19.22 -66.44 0.63
C THR A 1216 -19.25 -64.94 0.92
N LEU A 1217 -18.09 -64.33 1.16
CA LEU A 1217 -18.01 -62.88 1.40
C LEU A 1217 -18.17 -62.07 0.10
N ARG A 1218 -17.74 -62.61 -1.05
CA ARG A 1218 -17.97 -61.97 -2.37
C ARG A 1218 -19.44 -61.85 -2.77
N GLU A 1219 -20.31 -62.70 -2.23
CA GLU A 1219 -21.76 -62.63 -2.47
C GLU A 1219 -22.38 -61.41 -1.78
N ASN A 1220 -21.83 -60.97 -0.64
CA ASN A 1220 -22.30 -59.83 0.14
C ASN A 1220 -21.68 -58.47 -0.26
N ARG A 1221 -21.05 -58.40 -1.44
CA ARG A 1221 -20.40 -57.17 -1.91
C ARG A 1221 -21.40 -56.05 -2.16
N ALA A 1222 -21.04 -54.82 -1.82
CA ALA A 1222 -21.83 -53.64 -2.11
C ALA A 1222 -20.93 -52.51 -2.60
N GLU A 1223 -21.33 -51.87 -3.70
CA GLU A 1223 -20.62 -50.72 -4.25
C GLU A 1223 -21.21 -49.44 -3.65
N LEU A 1224 -20.38 -48.63 -3.01
CA LEU A 1224 -20.77 -47.35 -2.43
C LEU A 1224 -20.37 -46.20 -3.36
N SER A 1225 -21.37 -45.50 -3.87
CA SER A 1225 -21.22 -44.22 -4.55
C SER A 1225 -21.56 -43.07 -3.60
N ILE A 1226 -20.80 -41.98 -3.67
CA ILE A 1226 -20.97 -40.81 -2.81
C ILE A 1226 -21.28 -39.61 -3.70
N GLU A 1227 -22.36 -38.90 -3.40
CA GLU A 1227 -22.59 -37.58 -3.96
C GLU A 1227 -21.62 -36.60 -3.30
N LEU A 1228 -20.60 -36.17 -4.06
CA LEU A 1228 -19.43 -35.50 -3.51
C LEU A 1228 -19.73 -34.07 -3.06
N HIS A 1229 -19.31 -33.74 -1.84
CA HIS A 1229 -19.34 -32.39 -1.28
C HIS A 1229 -18.69 -31.35 -2.21
N SER A 1230 -19.16 -30.10 -2.16
CA SER A 1230 -18.74 -28.98 -3.00
C SER A 1230 -17.23 -28.68 -2.94
N GLU A 1231 -16.57 -29.07 -1.85
CA GLU A 1231 -15.13 -28.95 -1.64
C GLU A 1231 -14.31 -30.06 -2.32
N ILE A 1232 -14.87 -31.26 -2.49
CA ILE A 1232 -14.16 -32.43 -3.05
C ILE A 1232 -14.40 -32.51 -4.56
N LYS A 1233 -15.65 -32.36 -5.01
CA LYS A 1233 -16.13 -32.36 -6.42
C LYS A 1233 -15.78 -33.57 -7.30
N THR A 1234 -14.71 -34.33 -7.03
CA THR A 1234 -14.28 -35.48 -7.84
C THR A 1234 -13.73 -36.63 -6.99
N ASN A 1235 -14.03 -37.88 -7.36
CA ASN A 1235 -13.59 -39.09 -6.64
C ASN A 1235 -12.06 -39.18 -6.52
N ASN A 1236 -11.33 -38.66 -7.50
CA ASN A 1236 -9.88 -38.63 -7.44
C ASN A 1236 -9.34 -37.67 -6.35
N THR A 1237 -10.08 -36.62 -5.97
CA THR A 1237 -9.69 -35.68 -4.89
C THR A 1237 -9.94 -36.35 -3.54
N LEU A 1238 -11.08 -37.03 -3.42
CA LEU A 1238 -11.42 -37.86 -2.27
C LEU A 1238 -10.34 -38.92 -2.02
N ASN A 1239 -10.03 -39.72 -3.03
CA ASN A 1239 -9.08 -40.83 -2.88
C ASN A 1239 -7.64 -40.33 -2.64
N ALA A 1240 -7.23 -39.21 -3.26
CA ALA A 1240 -5.92 -38.61 -2.98
C ALA A 1240 -5.83 -38.06 -1.54
N MET A 1241 -6.91 -37.50 -1.02
CA MET A 1241 -7.02 -37.08 0.37
C MET A 1241 -6.93 -38.28 1.33
N MET A 1242 -7.72 -39.32 1.10
CA MET A 1242 -7.71 -40.56 1.90
C MET A 1242 -6.33 -41.24 1.87
N PHE A 1243 -5.65 -41.21 0.73
CA PHE A 1243 -4.29 -41.73 0.59
C PHE A 1243 -3.27 -40.98 1.46
N CYS A 1244 -3.28 -39.63 1.44
CA CYS A 1244 -2.36 -38.84 2.26
C CYS A 1244 -2.67 -38.99 3.76
N LEU A 1245 -3.95 -39.09 4.13
CA LEU A 1245 -4.41 -39.37 5.50
C LEU A 1245 -3.92 -40.73 6.02
N ALA A 1246 -4.04 -41.78 5.21
CA ALA A 1246 -3.58 -43.12 5.55
C ALA A 1246 -2.06 -43.15 5.83
N ILE A 1247 -1.27 -42.43 5.02
CA ILE A 1247 0.17 -42.34 5.20
C ILE A 1247 0.53 -41.60 6.48
N LEU A 1248 -0.03 -40.40 6.68
CA LEU A 1248 0.28 -39.58 7.85
C LEU A 1248 -0.01 -40.34 9.16
N LEU A 1249 -1.16 -41.00 9.25
CA LEU A 1249 -1.55 -41.73 10.46
C LEU A 1249 -0.72 -43.02 10.67
N ARG A 1250 -0.29 -43.70 9.61
CA ARG A 1250 0.63 -44.86 9.72
C ARG A 1250 2.03 -44.42 10.14
N VAL A 1251 2.51 -43.27 9.65
CA VAL A 1251 3.82 -42.71 10.05
C VAL A 1251 3.82 -42.32 11.53
N LYS A 1252 2.79 -41.61 11.99
CA LYS A 1252 2.65 -41.24 13.42
C LYS A 1252 2.61 -42.45 14.35
N ASN A 1253 2.02 -43.57 13.93
CA ASN A 1253 1.95 -44.81 14.73
C ASN A 1253 3.27 -45.59 14.81
N ASN A 1254 4.14 -45.49 13.79
CA ASN A 1254 5.43 -46.18 13.75
C ASN A 1254 6.55 -45.42 14.50
N LEU A 1255 6.32 -44.15 14.85
CA LEU A 1255 7.23 -43.34 15.65
C LEU A 1255 6.93 -43.41 17.16
N GLU A 1256 5.77 -43.98 17.54
CA GLU A 1256 5.38 -44.28 18.93
C GLU A 1256 5.75 -45.71 19.39
N LEU A 1257 6.38 -46.52 18.52
CA LEU A 1257 6.90 -47.87 18.75
C LEU A 1257 8.43 -47.86 18.70
#